data_AF-A0A336M9S3-F1
#
_entry.id   AF-A0A336M9S3-F1
#
_cell.length_a   1.000
_cell.length_b   1.000
_cell.length_c   1.000
_cell.angle_alpha   90.00
_cell.angle_beta   90.00
_cell.angle_gamma   90.00
#
_symmetry.space_group_name_H-M   'P 1'
#
loop_
_entity.id
_entity.type
_entity.pdbx_description
1 polymer ?
#
loop_
_entity_poly.entity_id
_entity_poly.type
_entity_poly.pdbx_seq_one_letter_code
_entity_poly.pdbx_strand_id
1 'polypeptide(L)'
;MPNTTNMMSTRRRRKPDRNTVASGSPNNSRVSDLGTGSDAISDLQPQRTTQNNNVVENTQAITSNANSSTGSSIVTQQGTAVRGGRTEGRSRIKWTKDMNMEVMRAFYKINQCEDNPRTGYRRLLHEEYSRLRPDLGLTEQNIVDRWKLIITKKYLTSQELENIKREIGYELHQQDIVEQIEDTEAANHPQQIESPTETTSDDEHFFSFTEAPESDPMKEKFYSYLELYRGTIPSSRPHIPILKNVRKATNLVSKMNEILMQHLIECEDFEEILLTLYSAAVTVIEMNGQATYERSQTMNRSNQNQDPAWKTRLEKSINDFRGKADLIGEYLKGTRSTKLKRKVAVLCHQHKINLKSTEAPQKLLELKDSFRQKAKVKGCRLSRYNELSKNIITSINSWAIPVLTYSFGIVKWSNSDLEALDRTTRRMLKKFRCLHPNSSIIRLYLPRKEGGRGLLNINKMCKKQVEKMKINLTRSTDRIITSISRSDKNFTPLNLQAPIITNTSTTIQENVQSWKAMQLHGRYPTSLENTLVDKKSSLQWLKTGHLYPETEGFVMAIQDRVMRTRNYEKHVLKMNVVDKCRKCNAVGESIEHIMAGCSTLSENAYLGRHNQLAKLVHQQLGFKYNLLPKTTPPYYKYEPKAVLENNTHVIYWDRLVNTDTTVAYNRPDIVVLDKINKKAIIIDIAVPLTHNVRSTEVEKVRKYEDLSIQMKQIWHLNEVTTIPLVMSVEGVVTKNFKRNLEKLNITSNIFNAAQKAIILQTCHIVRKFLS
;
A
#
# COMPACT_ATOMS: atom_id res chain seq x y z
N MET A 1 11.69 -62.91 -27.80
CA MET A 1 11.97 -64.27 -27.27
C MET A 1 13.48 -64.39 -27.15
N PRO A 2 14.05 -64.80 -25.99
CA PRO A 2 13.47 -64.96 -24.65
C PRO A 2 13.82 -63.73 -23.76
N ASN A 3 12.97 -63.20 -22.87
CA ASN A 3 12.33 -63.74 -21.66
C ASN A 3 13.31 -64.22 -20.58
N THR A 4 13.61 -63.34 -19.63
CA THR A 4 13.63 -63.66 -18.18
C THR A 4 13.16 -62.44 -17.37
N THR A 5 12.58 -62.75 -16.22
CA THR A 5 11.41 -62.07 -15.63
C THR A 5 11.77 -61.46 -14.28
N ASN A 6 11.11 -60.34 -13.96
CA ASN A 6 10.67 -59.85 -12.64
C ASN A 6 11.63 -59.89 -11.42
N MET A 7 11.80 -58.70 -10.81
CA MET A 7 11.35 -58.52 -9.42
C MET A 7 11.08 -57.04 -9.08
N MET A 8 9.85 -56.78 -8.64
CA MET A 8 9.41 -55.55 -7.97
C MET A 8 10.05 -55.42 -6.58
N SER A 9 10.40 -54.21 -6.17
CA SER A 9 10.38 -53.82 -4.75
C SER A 9 10.10 -52.33 -4.59
N THR A 10 8.89 -52.05 -4.11
CA THR A 10 8.42 -50.76 -3.62
C THR A 10 9.05 -50.42 -2.26
N ARG A 11 9.65 -49.23 -2.11
CA ARG A 11 9.81 -48.63 -0.76
C ARG A 11 9.73 -47.10 -0.73
N ARG A 12 8.57 -46.63 -0.25
CA ARG A 12 8.28 -45.45 0.60
C ARG A 12 9.22 -44.24 0.50
N ARG A 13 8.71 -43.15 -0.10
CA ARG A 13 9.13 -41.77 0.19
C ARG A 13 8.73 -41.38 1.62
N ARG A 14 9.70 -41.24 2.52
CA ARG A 14 9.56 -40.52 3.80
C ARG A 14 9.76 -39.02 3.55
N LYS A 15 8.83 -38.19 4.05
CA LYS A 15 9.02 -36.75 4.26
C LYS A 15 10.07 -36.55 5.37
N PRO A 16 10.88 -35.49 5.36
CA PRO A 16 11.48 -34.96 6.57
C PRO A 16 10.71 -33.72 7.05
N ASP A 17 10.42 -33.75 8.35
CA ASP A 17 9.83 -32.68 9.14
C ASP A 17 10.79 -31.52 9.41
N ARG A 18 10.18 -30.40 9.78
CA ARG A 18 10.81 -29.17 10.29
C ARG A 18 11.44 -29.38 11.68
N ASN A 19 12.44 -28.55 11.94
CA ASN A 19 13.05 -28.16 13.22
C ASN A 19 14.23 -29.01 13.74
N THR A 20 15.43 -28.46 13.57
CA THR A 20 16.48 -28.50 14.60
C THR A 20 17.39 -27.27 14.47
N VAL A 21 17.56 -26.58 15.59
CA VAL A 21 18.46 -25.46 15.85
C VAL A 21 19.69 -26.03 16.56
N ALA A 22 20.90 -25.68 16.12
CA ALA A 22 22.16 -25.66 16.89
C ALA A 22 23.24 -25.06 15.95
N SER A 23 23.72 -23.83 16.15
CA SER A 23 24.82 -23.42 17.05
C SER A 23 26.16 -24.11 16.75
N GLY A 24 27.11 -23.37 16.20
CA GLY A 24 28.51 -23.79 16.04
C GLY A 24 29.34 -22.78 15.24
N SER A 25 29.89 -21.78 15.90
CA SER A 25 31.09 -21.07 15.41
C SER A 25 32.29 -22.01 15.42
N PRO A 26 33.31 -21.74 14.58
CA PRO A 26 34.54 -21.22 15.20
C PRO A 26 35.23 -20.11 14.38
N ASN A 27 35.71 -19.10 15.14
CA ASN A 27 37.06 -18.50 15.16
C ASN A 27 38.10 -19.13 14.21
N ASN A 28 39.14 -18.46 13.72
CA ASN A 28 39.67 -17.09 13.71
C ASN A 28 41.01 -17.19 12.93
N SER A 29 41.61 -16.05 12.56
CA SER A 29 43.04 -15.86 12.23
C SER A 29 43.52 -16.41 10.87
N ARG A 30 44.46 -15.84 10.11
CA ARG A 30 45.28 -14.61 10.10
C ARG A 30 46.17 -14.76 8.83
N VAL A 31 46.92 -13.71 8.48
CA VAL A 31 48.19 -13.73 7.69
C VAL A 31 48.12 -13.17 6.25
N SER A 32 48.33 -11.84 6.23
CA SER A 32 49.28 -11.04 5.41
C SER A 32 49.33 -11.14 3.88
N ASP A 33 48.92 -10.02 3.26
CA ASP A 33 49.41 -9.54 1.97
C ASP A 33 50.78 -8.83 2.14
N LEU A 34 51.75 -9.26 1.32
CA LEU A 34 52.92 -8.51 0.83
C LEU A 34 52.63 -8.34 -0.68
N GLY A 35 52.64 -7.18 -1.32
CA GLY A 35 53.63 -6.11 -1.27
C GLY A 35 54.28 -6.02 -2.66
N THR A 36 54.03 -4.93 -3.39
CA THR A 36 54.81 -4.30 -4.49
C THR A 36 53.84 -3.36 -5.23
N GLY A 37 54.03 -2.04 -5.31
CA GLY A 37 55.18 -1.19 -5.04
C GLY A 37 55.35 -0.21 -6.21
N SER A 38 55.66 1.04 -5.89
CA SER A 38 56.10 2.18 -6.72
C SER A 38 55.04 2.98 -7.48
N ASP A 39 55.01 4.32 -7.50
CA ASP A 39 55.62 5.49 -6.80
C ASP A 39 55.28 6.66 -7.78
N ALA A 40 55.18 7.94 -7.47
CA ALA A 40 55.26 8.80 -6.30
C ALA A 40 54.64 10.14 -6.73
N ILE A 41 54.28 11.00 -5.77
CA ILE A 41 54.74 12.39 -5.67
C ILE A 41 54.25 12.93 -4.32
N SER A 42 55.24 13.36 -3.55
CA SER A 42 55.22 14.01 -2.25
C SER A 42 54.70 15.45 -2.36
N ASP A 43 54.09 16.01 -1.31
CA ASP A 43 54.85 16.68 -0.24
C ASP A 43 53.98 17.41 0.80
N LEU A 44 54.52 17.44 2.01
CA LEU A 44 54.35 18.38 3.13
C LEU A 44 53.17 18.23 4.13
N GLN A 45 53.58 17.71 5.31
CA GLN A 45 52.96 17.68 6.65
C GLN A 45 52.87 19.10 7.32
N PRO A 46 52.59 19.31 8.64
CA PRO A 46 52.14 18.40 9.73
C PRO A 46 51.01 18.92 10.68
N GLN A 47 50.51 17.95 11.46
CA GLN A 47 49.93 17.92 12.82
C GLN A 47 49.78 19.20 13.69
N ARG A 48 48.72 19.20 14.53
CA ARG A 48 48.72 19.58 15.97
C ARG A 48 47.46 19.00 16.67
N THR A 49 47.60 18.01 17.54
CA THR A 49 47.68 18.05 19.04
C THR A 49 46.40 18.41 19.78
N THR A 50 45.98 17.45 20.60
CA THR A 50 45.01 17.45 21.72
C THR A 50 45.53 18.18 22.96
N GLN A 51 44.59 18.83 23.70
CA GLN A 51 44.53 19.20 25.14
C GLN A 51 43.67 20.49 25.23
N ASN A 52 42.86 20.83 26.24
CA ASN A 52 42.68 20.36 27.61
C ASN A 52 41.38 21.00 28.21
N ASN A 53 40.84 20.32 29.23
CA ASN A 53 40.29 20.81 30.51
C ASN A 53 39.04 21.72 30.62
N ASN A 54 38.00 21.12 31.24
CA ASN A 54 37.39 21.45 32.53
C ASN A 54 37.46 22.88 33.08
N VAL A 55 36.29 23.41 33.46
CA VAL A 55 36.11 24.34 34.57
C VAL A 55 34.98 23.82 35.48
N VAL A 56 35.27 23.95 36.77
CA VAL A 56 34.58 23.48 37.97
C VAL A 56 33.65 24.59 38.49
N GLU A 57 32.61 24.20 39.25
CA GLU A 57 32.30 24.69 40.62
C GLU A 57 30.83 25.03 40.95
N ASN A 58 30.47 24.57 42.16
CA ASN A 58 29.49 25.08 43.13
C ASN A 58 28.00 24.72 43.07
N THR A 59 27.72 23.68 43.86
CA THR A 59 26.54 23.42 44.70
C THR A 59 26.30 24.55 45.73
N GLN A 60 25.04 24.91 45.98
CA GLN A 60 24.59 25.52 47.24
C GLN A 60 23.68 24.54 47.99
N ALA A 61 23.98 24.34 49.27
CA ALA A 61 23.19 23.59 50.23
C ALA A 61 22.40 24.56 51.12
N ILE A 62 21.17 24.21 51.46
CA ILE A 62 20.50 24.66 52.69
C ILE A 62 20.06 23.42 53.47
N THR A 63 20.44 23.46 54.73
CA THR A 63 20.33 22.51 55.83
C THR A 63 18.89 22.21 56.28
N SER A 64 18.63 21.00 56.78
CA SER A 64 18.44 20.77 58.23
C SER A 64 18.04 19.33 58.58
N ASN A 65 18.79 18.81 59.56
CA ASN A 65 18.42 17.92 60.68
C ASN A 65 17.86 16.51 60.40
N ALA A 66 18.10 15.49 61.21
CA ALA A 66 19.10 15.09 62.20
C ALA A 66 18.54 13.79 62.82
N ASN A 67 19.44 12.90 63.25
CA ASN A 67 19.24 11.78 64.20
C ASN A 67 18.55 10.53 63.62
N SER A 68 19.04 9.30 63.85
CA SER A 68 20.09 8.77 64.74
C SER A 68 20.40 7.36 64.22
N SER A 69 21.62 7.04 63.81
CA SER A 69 22.70 6.46 64.64
C SER A 69 22.26 5.30 65.54
N THR A 70 22.70 4.11 65.17
CA THR A 70 23.45 3.10 65.94
C THR A 70 23.21 1.75 65.28
N GLY A 71 24.20 0.93 64.98
CA GLY A 71 25.63 1.02 65.23
C GLY A 71 26.21 -0.34 64.88
N SER A 72 27.31 -0.27 64.12
CA SER A 72 28.49 -1.12 64.14
C SER A 72 28.35 -2.65 63.95
N SER A 73 28.80 -3.19 62.82
CA SER A 73 30.22 -3.51 62.45
C SER A 73 30.63 -4.85 63.09
N ILE A 74 31.19 -5.82 62.36
CA ILE A 74 32.63 -5.94 62.07
C ILE A 74 32.87 -7.24 61.25
N VAL A 75 33.59 -7.12 60.12
CA VAL A 75 34.75 -7.94 59.66
C VAL A 75 34.56 -9.47 59.51
N THR A 76 35.09 -10.22 58.53
CA THR A 76 35.81 -10.08 57.25
C THR A 76 35.93 -11.52 56.74
N GLN A 77 35.87 -11.77 55.44
CA GLN A 77 36.82 -12.61 54.67
C GLN A 77 36.22 -13.14 53.37
N GLN A 78 37.11 -13.17 52.38
CA GLN A 78 36.89 -13.53 50.99
C GLN A 78 36.48 -15.00 50.83
N GLY A 79 35.64 -15.27 49.84
CA GLY A 79 35.56 -16.60 49.23
C GLY A 79 34.18 -17.01 48.75
N THR A 80 34.13 -17.34 47.46
CA THR A 80 33.15 -18.23 46.81
C THR A 80 31.75 -17.67 46.49
N ALA A 81 31.52 -17.49 45.19
CA ALA A 81 30.19 -17.45 44.61
C ALA A 81 29.54 -18.83 44.74
N VAL A 82 28.89 -19.06 45.88
CA VAL A 82 27.97 -20.18 46.08
C VAL A 82 26.57 -19.74 45.64
N ARG A 83 26.00 -20.59 44.80
CA ARG A 83 24.66 -20.53 44.25
C ARG A 83 23.61 -20.49 45.38
N GLY A 84 22.74 -19.48 45.32
CA GLY A 84 21.35 -19.59 45.77
C GLY A 84 21.10 -19.63 47.28
N GLY A 85 21.16 -18.46 47.92
CA GLY A 85 20.34 -18.19 49.11
C GLY A 85 18.94 -17.77 48.68
N ARG A 86 17.96 -18.64 48.88
CA ARG A 86 16.53 -18.33 48.77
C ARG A 86 16.22 -17.16 49.69
N THR A 87 15.89 -15.99 49.13
CA THR A 87 14.99 -15.07 49.82
C THR A 87 13.63 -15.76 49.87
N GLU A 88 13.16 -15.97 51.08
CA GLU A 88 11.83 -16.46 51.36
C GLU A 88 10.80 -15.57 50.66
N GLY A 89 10.15 -16.15 49.65
CA GLY A 89 8.69 -16.09 49.60
C GLY A 89 8.00 -14.85 49.05
N ARG A 90 8.51 -14.11 48.05
CA ARG A 90 7.59 -13.39 47.14
C ARG A 90 7.01 -14.36 46.12
N SER A 91 5.99 -15.09 46.56
CA SER A 91 5.15 -15.95 45.70
C SER A 91 4.78 -15.19 44.43
N ARG A 92 5.09 -15.76 43.25
CA ARG A 92 4.65 -15.20 41.96
C ARG A 92 3.12 -15.23 41.94
N ILE A 93 2.51 -14.05 41.97
CA ILE A 93 1.05 -13.90 42.04
C ILE A 93 0.39 -14.65 40.88
N LYS A 94 -0.50 -15.58 41.23
CA LYS A 94 -1.33 -16.33 40.29
C LYS A 94 -2.57 -15.51 39.98
N TRP A 95 -2.52 -14.76 38.89
CA TRP A 95 -3.62 -13.94 38.42
C TRP A 95 -4.83 -14.79 38.02
N THR A 96 -5.94 -14.65 38.74
CA THR A 96 -7.23 -15.28 38.41
C THR A 96 -7.98 -14.46 37.36
N LYS A 97 -9.11 -14.99 36.87
CA LYS A 97 -9.99 -14.26 35.95
C LYS A 97 -10.62 -13.05 36.63
N ASP A 98 -11.06 -13.20 37.87
CA ASP A 98 -11.69 -12.14 38.66
C ASP A 98 -10.71 -10.98 38.91
N MET A 99 -9.46 -11.28 39.24
CA MET A 99 -8.41 -10.27 39.36
C MET A 99 -8.19 -9.50 38.05
N ASN A 100 -8.37 -10.13 36.89
CA ASN A 100 -8.27 -9.42 35.61
C ASN A 100 -9.49 -8.52 35.36
N MET A 101 -10.68 -8.95 35.79
CA MET A 101 -11.88 -8.11 35.74
C MET A 101 -11.74 -6.90 36.67
N GLU A 102 -11.18 -7.08 37.87
CA GLU A 102 -10.88 -6.01 38.82
C GLU A 102 -9.86 -4.99 38.26
N VAL A 103 -8.79 -5.45 37.60
CA VAL A 103 -7.85 -4.54 36.91
C VAL A 103 -8.57 -3.72 35.82
N MET A 104 -9.51 -4.33 35.08
CA MET A 104 -10.27 -3.61 34.06
C MET A 104 -11.34 -2.68 34.63
N ARG A 105 -11.97 -3.04 35.76
CA ARG A 105 -12.88 -2.15 36.51
C ARG A 105 -12.16 -0.90 37.00
N ALA A 106 -11.03 -1.07 37.67
CA ALA A 106 -10.19 0.03 38.12
C ALA A 106 -9.76 0.92 36.94
N PHE A 107 -9.39 0.33 35.81
CA PHE A 107 -9.04 1.08 34.60
C PHE A 107 -10.21 1.87 34.01
N TYR A 108 -11.38 1.27 33.83
CA TYR A 108 -12.52 1.98 33.26
C TYR A 108 -13.06 3.05 34.20
N LYS A 109 -12.94 2.87 35.51
CA LYS A 109 -13.35 3.87 36.51
C LYS A 109 -12.51 5.13 36.44
N ILE A 110 -11.17 5.00 36.46
CA ILE A 110 -10.27 6.17 36.35
C ILE A 110 -10.31 6.82 34.97
N ASN A 111 -10.73 6.08 33.94
CA ASN A 111 -10.66 6.50 32.55
C ASN A 111 -12.03 6.84 31.96
N GLN A 112 -13.06 7.01 32.79
CA GLN A 112 -14.44 7.37 32.39
C GLN A 112 -14.99 6.45 31.27
N CYS A 113 -14.76 5.15 31.40
CA CYS A 113 -15.16 4.11 30.45
C CYS A 113 -14.55 4.24 29.02
N GLU A 114 -13.59 5.14 28.81
CA GLU A 114 -12.85 5.25 27.55
C GLU A 114 -11.84 4.10 27.39
N ASP A 115 -11.60 3.68 26.14
CA ASP A 115 -10.63 2.62 25.84
C ASP A 115 -9.17 3.11 25.78
N ASN A 116 -8.96 4.41 25.55
CA ASN A 116 -7.62 4.99 25.43
C ASN A 116 -7.19 5.58 26.77
N PRO A 117 -6.01 5.20 27.31
CA PRO A 117 -5.57 5.68 28.62
C PRO A 117 -5.29 7.19 28.62
N ARG A 118 -5.82 7.91 29.60
CA ARG A 118 -5.56 9.34 29.86
C ARG A 118 -4.15 9.61 30.41
N THR A 119 -3.68 10.85 30.32
CA THR A 119 -2.37 11.26 30.84
C THR A 119 -2.29 11.02 32.35
N GLY A 120 -1.25 10.32 32.83
CA GLY A 120 -1.09 10.00 34.25
C GLY A 120 -1.83 8.75 34.75
N TYR A 121 -2.52 8.00 33.86
CA TYR A 121 -3.35 6.84 34.26
C TYR A 121 -2.62 5.75 35.04
N ARG A 122 -1.30 5.62 34.90
CA ARG A 122 -0.55 4.51 35.53
C ARG A 122 -0.57 4.57 37.05
N ARG A 123 -0.36 5.76 37.60
CA ARG A 123 -0.42 6.02 39.05
C ARG A 123 -1.85 5.86 39.56
N LEU A 124 -2.82 6.46 38.88
CA LEU A 124 -4.24 6.38 39.25
C LEU A 124 -4.78 4.93 39.20
N LEU A 125 -4.33 4.14 38.22
CA LEU A 125 -4.72 2.73 38.10
C LEU A 125 -4.15 1.90 39.25
N HIS A 126 -2.92 2.18 39.64
CA HIS A 126 -2.27 1.51 40.77
C HIS A 126 -2.93 1.89 42.09
N GLU A 127 -3.25 3.16 42.31
CA GLU A 127 -3.95 3.63 43.51
C GLU A 127 -5.36 3.03 43.62
N GLU A 128 -6.15 3.03 42.54
CA GLU A 128 -7.51 2.47 42.52
C GLU A 128 -7.50 0.94 42.74
N TYR A 129 -6.60 0.22 42.07
CA TYR A 129 -6.49 -1.23 42.25
C TYR A 129 -5.96 -1.62 43.64
N SER A 130 -5.02 -0.82 44.19
CA SER A 130 -4.51 -1.05 45.54
C SER A 130 -5.57 -0.80 46.61
N ARG A 131 -6.55 0.08 46.36
CA ARG A 131 -7.72 0.25 47.22
C ARG A 131 -8.61 -0.99 47.23
N LEU A 132 -8.79 -1.62 46.06
CA LEU A 132 -9.60 -2.85 45.94
C LEU A 132 -8.89 -4.07 46.55
N ARG A 133 -7.55 -4.13 46.47
CA ARG A 133 -6.73 -5.27 46.91
C ARG A 133 -5.48 -4.84 47.68
N PRO A 134 -5.64 -4.32 48.92
CA PRO A 134 -4.51 -3.88 49.75
C PRO A 134 -3.64 -5.05 50.23
N ASP A 135 -4.15 -6.29 50.16
CA ASP A 135 -3.50 -7.53 50.57
C ASP A 135 -2.27 -7.92 49.72
N LEU A 136 -2.17 -7.43 48.47
CA LEU A 136 -1.22 -7.97 47.48
C LEU A 136 0.10 -7.19 47.36
N GLY A 137 0.23 -5.99 47.93
CA GLY A 137 1.47 -5.20 47.95
C GLY A 137 2.14 -5.02 46.56
N LEU A 138 1.33 -4.85 45.51
CA LEU A 138 1.77 -4.80 44.11
C LEU A 138 2.37 -3.44 43.74
N THR A 139 3.40 -3.43 42.87
CA THR A 139 3.97 -2.16 42.35
C THR A 139 3.16 -1.63 41.17
N GLU A 140 3.24 -0.32 40.92
CA GLU A 140 2.61 0.35 39.75
C GLU A 140 2.91 -0.38 38.44
N GLN A 141 4.17 -0.78 38.26
CA GLN A 141 4.62 -1.48 37.06
C GLN A 141 3.95 -2.85 36.89
N ASN A 142 3.68 -3.58 37.99
CA ASN A 142 3.01 -4.89 37.93
C ASN A 142 1.57 -4.78 37.40
N ILE A 143 0.81 -3.76 37.84
CA ILE A 143 -0.59 -3.56 37.44
C ILE A 143 -0.67 -3.09 35.98
N VAL A 144 0.18 -2.14 35.59
CA VAL A 144 0.23 -1.63 34.22
C VAL A 144 0.59 -2.72 33.21
N ASP A 145 1.57 -3.57 33.53
CA ASP A 145 1.95 -4.67 32.65
C ASP A 145 0.86 -5.75 32.60
N ARG A 146 0.14 -5.97 33.71
CA ARG A 146 -1.01 -6.88 33.71
C ARG A 146 -2.15 -6.36 32.84
N TRP A 147 -2.51 -5.09 32.96
CA TRP A 147 -3.52 -4.43 32.11
C TRP A 147 -3.20 -4.56 30.62
N LYS A 148 -1.95 -4.27 30.22
CA LYS A 148 -1.50 -4.47 28.82
C LYS A 148 -1.65 -5.92 28.37
N LEU A 149 -1.33 -6.88 29.23
CA LEU A 149 -1.46 -8.30 28.92
C LEU A 149 -2.93 -8.71 28.78
N ILE A 150 -3.83 -8.21 29.62
CA ILE A 150 -5.28 -8.49 29.52
C ILE A 150 -5.82 -8.05 28.15
N ILE A 151 -5.45 -6.85 27.70
CA ILE A 151 -5.87 -6.30 26.40
C ILE A 151 -5.21 -7.04 25.23
N THR A 152 -3.89 -7.22 25.26
CA THR A 152 -3.14 -7.79 24.12
C THR A 152 -3.33 -9.30 23.97
N LYS A 153 -3.47 -10.04 25.06
CA LYS A 153 -3.69 -11.50 25.06
C LYS A 153 -5.17 -11.88 25.14
N LYS A 154 -6.08 -10.90 25.24
CA LYS A 154 -7.54 -11.10 25.31
C LYS A 154 -7.94 -12.07 26.42
N TYR A 155 -7.47 -11.82 27.64
CA TYR A 155 -7.82 -12.64 28.80
C TYR A 155 -9.26 -12.46 29.28
N LEU A 156 -9.95 -11.45 28.75
CA LEU A 156 -11.38 -11.22 28.91
C LEU A 156 -12.03 -11.13 27.53
N THR A 157 -13.26 -11.64 27.42
CA THR A 157 -14.08 -11.57 26.20
C THR A 157 -14.62 -10.15 26.00
N SER A 158 -15.00 -9.82 24.76
CA SER A 158 -15.58 -8.51 24.45
C SER A 158 -16.87 -8.25 25.25
N GLN A 159 -17.69 -9.28 25.47
CA GLN A 159 -18.89 -9.18 26.29
C GLN A 159 -18.57 -8.86 27.76
N GLU A 160 -17.53 -9.48 28.33
CA GLU A 160 -17.13 -9.23 29.72
C GLU A 160 -16.60 -7.80 29.91
N LEU A 161 -15.81 -7.30 28.96
CA LEU A 161 -15.31 -5.91 29.00
C LEU A 161 -16.45 -4.89 28.88
N GLU A 162 -17.45 -5.17 28.05
CA GLU A 162 -18.60 -4.30 27.83
C GLU A 162 -19.58 -4.32 29.02
N ASN A 163 -19.75 -5.46 29.66
CA ASN A 163 -20.48 -5.56 30.93
C ASN A 163 -19.78 -4.76 32.03
N ILE A 164 -18.44 -4.84 32.15
CA ILE A 164 -17.68 -4.04 33.12
C ILE A 164 -17.81 -2.54 32.82
N LYS A 165 -17.74 -2.12 31.55
CA LYS A 165 -17.95 -0.71 31.19
C LYS A 165 -19.34 -0.21 31.55
N ARG A 166 -20.36 -1.04 31.38
CA ARG A 166 -21.75 -0.71 31.74
C ARG A 166 -21.93 -0.57 33.25
N GLU A 167 -21.35 -1.51 34.01
CA GLU A 167 -21.33 -1.50 35.47
C GLU A 167 -20.70 -0.20 36.00
N ILE A 168 -19.47 0.11 35.56
CA ILE A 168 -18.75 1.31 35.99
C ILE A 168 -19.41 2.60 35.46
N GLY A 169 -19.97 2.58 34.24
CA GLY A 169 -20.69 3.73 33.70
C GLY A 169 -21.92 4.09 34.53
N TYR A 170 -22.62 3.10 35.06
CA TYR A 170 -23.75 3.32 35.98
C TYR A 170 -23.28 3.85 37.34
N GLU A 171 -22.18 3.32 37.88
CA GLU A 171 -21.57 3.82 39.14
C GLU A 171 -21.15 5.30 39.04
N LEU A 172 -20.50 5.70 37.95
CA LEU A 172 -20.10 7.09 37.71
C LEU A 172 -21.32 8.00 37.55
N HIS A 173 -22.37 7.54 36.86
CA HIS A 173 -23.58 8.32 36.68
C HIS A 173 -24.37 8.52 37.98
N GLN A 174 -24.40 7.51 38.86
CA GLN A 174 -25.00 7.66 40.19
C GLN A 174 -24.22 8.65 41.07
N GLN A 175 -22.89 8.71 40.94
CA GLN A 175 -22.07 9.71 41.65
C GLN A 175 -22.34 11.13 41.13
N ASP A 176 -22.46 11.31 39.81
CA ASP A 176 -22.81 12.60 39.20
C ASP A 176 -24.22 13.08 39.61
N ILE A 177 -25.18 12.18 39.81
CA ILE A 177 -26.54 12.51 40.30
C ILE A 177 -26.52 12.95 41.77
N VAL A 178 -25.73 12.29 42.61
CA VAL A 178 -25.60 12.64 44.04
C VAL A 178 -24.90 13.99 44.22
N GLU A 179 -23.83 14.26 43.46
CA GLU A 179 -23.17 15.58 43.46
C GLU A 179 -24.12 16.70 42.96
N GLN A 180 -24.98 16.42 41.97
CA GLN A 180 -25.98 17.38 41.48
C GLN A 180 -27.13 17.67 42.47
N ILE A 181 -27.48 16.70 43.33
CA ILE A 181 -28.51 16.87 44.37
C ILE A 181 -27.96 17.68 45.56
N GLU A 182 -26.70 17.46 45.96
CA GLU A 182 -26.03 18.27 47.00
C GLU A 182 -25.83 19.73 46.56
N ASP A 183 -25.65 19.98 45.26
CA ASP A 183 -25.54 21.34 44.70
C ASP A 183 -26.89 22.07 44.57
N THR A 184 -28.03 21.36 44.55
CA THR A 184 -29.38 21.96 44.39
C THR A 184 -30.09 22.28 45.70
N GLU A 185 -29.78 21.60 46.81
CA GLU A 185 -30.37 21.88 48.13
C GLU A 185 -29.78 23.14 48.81
N ALA A 186 -28.72 23.73 48.27
CA ALA A 186 -28.12 24.96 48.77
C ALA A 186 -28.75 26.26 48.23
N ALA A 187 -29.71 26.20 47.28
CA ALA A 187 -30.22 27.39 46.58
C ALA A 187 -31.75 27.50 46.56
N ASN A 188 -32.27 28.23 47.56
CA ASN A 188 -33.52 29.02 47.59
C ASN A 188 -34.86 28.38 48.06
N HIS A 189 -35.35 29.01 49.13
CA HIS A 189 -36.72 29.09 49.66
C HIS A 189 -37.26 30.54 49.42
N PRO A 190 -38.51 30.92 49.78
CA PRO A 190 -39.69 30.99 48.89
C PRO A 190 -40.41 32.37 48.91
N GLN A 191 -41.58 32.49 48.23
CA GLN A 191 -42.83 33.24 48.58
C GLN A 191 -43.54 33.82 47.33
N GLN A 192 -44.76 33.40 46.96
CA GLN A 192 -46.15 33.62 47.50
C GLN A 192 -46.77 34.97 47.05
N ILE A 193 -48.04 35.07 46.59
CA ILE A 193 -49.37 34.99 47.27
C ILE A 193 -50.46 34.87 46.14
N GLU A 194 -51.43 33.93 46.05
CA GLU A 194 -52.67 33.57 46.81
C GLU A 194 -53.89 34.52 46.64
N SER A 195 -55.11 34.10 46.25
CA SER A 195 -56.18 33.40 47.03
C SER A 195 -57.54 33.50 46.26
N PRO A 196 -58.73 32.98 46.70
CA PRO A 196 -59.09 32.11 47.86
C PRO A 196 -59.96 30.85 47.50
N THR A 197 -59.66 29.63 48.00
CA THR A 197 -60.18 28.86 49.20
C THR A 197 -61.64 28.34 49.11
N GLU A 198 -62.03 27.10 49.51
CA GLU A 198 -61.69 26.31 50.72
C GLU A 198 -62.16 24.81 50.65
N THR A 199 -61.31 23.88 51.15
CA THR A 199 -61.50 22.66 52.01
C THR A 199 -62.68 21.65 51.80
N THR A 200 -62.60 20.31 52.00
CA THR A 200 -61.61 19.24 52.30
C THR A 200 -62.34 17.86 52.22
N SER A 201 -61.58 16.76 52.14
CA SER A 201 -61.91 15.33 52.38
C SER A 201 -62.18 14.43 51.16
N ASP A 202 -61.22 13.51 50.98
CA ASP A 202 -61.33 12.06 50.85
C ASP A 202 -62.08 11.39 49.69
N ASP A 203 -61.34 10.42 49.14
CA ASP A 203 -61.72 9.15 48.54
C ASP A 203 -62.09 9.06 47.05
N GLU A 204 -61.15 8.40 46.34
CA GLU A 204 -61.38 7.17 45.58
C GLU A 204 -62.82 6.83 45.18
N HIS A 205 -63.07 6.71 43.87
CA HIS A 205 -63.57 5.48 43.22
C HIS A 205 -63.81 5.77 41.71
N PHE A 206 -63.03 5.19 40.80
CA PHE A 206 -63.19 3.83 40.24
C PHE A 206 -64.12 3.78 39.03
N PHE A 207 -63.53 3.61 37.84
CA PHE A 207 -64.08 2.66 36.88
C PHE A 207 -62.99 1.68 36.48
N SER A 208 -62.97 0.58 37.25
CA SER A 208 -62.72 -0.78 36.80
C SER A 208 -61.31 -1.11 36.30
N PHE A 209 -60.55 -1.73 37.19
CA PHE A 209 -59.95 -3.01 36.85
C PHE A 209 -61.08 -3.92 36.32
N THR A 210 -61.15 -4.08 35.01
CA THR A 210 -61.71 -5.27 34.40
C THR A 210 -60.52 -6.01 33.83
N GLU A 211 -60.14 -7.06 34.57
CA GLU A 211 -59.40 -8.23 34.12
C GLU A 211 -58.05 -7.95 33.47
N ALA A 212 -56.97 -8.44 34.09
CA ALA A 212 -55.67 -8.54 33.44
C ALA A 212 -55.85 -9.11 32.02
N PRO A 213 -55.65 -8.32 30.94
CA PRO A 213 -55.46 -8.94 29.65
C PRO A 213 -54.07 -9.56 29.75
N GLU A 214 -53.96 -10.86 29.46
CA GLU A 214 -52.68 -11.55 29.31
C GLU A 214 -51.62 -10.57 28.77
N SER A 215 -50.62 -10.23 29.58
CA SER A 215 -49.71 -9.16 29.21
C SER A 215 -49.00 -9.58 27.94
N ASP A 216 -49.30 -8.92 26.82
CA ASP A 216 -48.74 -9.32 25.55
C ASP A 216 -47.23 -9.01 25.59
N PRO A 217 -46.35 -10.02 25.63
CA PRO A 217 -44.91 -9.80 25.81
C PRO A 217 -44.33 -8.97 24.65
N MET A 218 -45.02 -8.94 23.50
CA MET A 218 -44.66 -8.08 22.37
C MET A 218 -44.95 -6.61 22.65
N LYS A 219 -46.07 -6.31 23.29
CA LYS A 219 -46.50 -4.95 23.62
C LYS A 219 -45.62 -4.36 24.73
N GLU A 220 -45.30 -5.13 25.76
CA GLU A 220 -44.36 -4.73 26.81
C GLU A 220 -42.96 -4.38 26.27
N LYS A 221 -42.40 -5.26 25.42
CA LYS A 221 -41.09 -4.99 24.79
C LYS A 221 -41.11 -3.76 23.90
N PHE A 222 -42.18 -3.58 23.13
CA PHE A 222 -42.34 -2.40 22.29
C PHE A 222 -42.29 -1.09 23.09
N TYR A 223 -43.04 -0.99 24.20
CA TYR A 223 -43.00 0.19 25.07
C TYR A 223 -41.66 0.37 25.77
N SER A 224 -41.00 -0.72 26.18
CA SER A 224 -39.66 -0.63 26.77
C SER A 224 -38.64 0.00 25.81
N TYR A 225 -38.75 -0.26 24.50
CA TYR A 225 -37.88 0.33 23.49
C TYR A 225 -38.29 1.76 23.10
N LEU A 226 -39.58 2.09 23.12
CA LEU A 226 -40.04 3.47 23.00
C LEU A 226 -39.41 4.36 24.08
N GLU A 227 -39.44 3.92 25.33
CA GLU A 227 -38.86 4.67 26.45
C GLU A 227 -37.32 4.73 26.35
N LEU A 228 -36.67 3.61 26.06
CA LEU A 228 -35.21 3.52 25.96
C LEU A 228 -34.61 4.46 24.90
N TYR A 229 -35.31 4.65 23.78
CA TYR A 229 -34.82 5.46 22.66
C TYR A 229 -35.47 6.84 22.57
N ARG A 230 -36.30 7.22 23.54
CA ARG A 230 -36.91 8.55 23.61
C ARG A 230 -35.82 9.62 23.71
N GLY A 231 -35.92 10.66 22.88
CA GLY A 231 -34.93 11.76 22.83
C GLY A 231 -33.56 11.38 22.22
N THR A 232 -33.39 10.18 21.66
CA THR A 232 -32.14 9.78 20.99
C THR A 232 -32.13 10.18 19.51
N ILE A 233 -31.00 10.68 19.00
CA ILE A 233 -30.83 11.03 17.59
C ILE A 233 -30.93 9.76 16.72
N PRO A 234 -31.74 9.71 15.65
CA PRO A 234 -31.91 8.48 14.83
C PRO A 234 -30.60 7.87 14.30
N SER A 235 -29.56 8.68 14.08
CA SER A 235 -28.26 8.24 13.57
C SER A 235 -27.36 7.56 14.60
N SER A 236 -27.65 7.71 15.91
CA SER A 236 -26.89 7.06 17.00
C SER A 236 -27.52 5.74 17.46
N ARG A 237 -28.73 5.40 16.98
CA ARG A 237 -29.41 4.15 17.35
C ARG A 237 -28.75 2.92 16.71
N PRO A 238 -28.73 1.76 17.39
CA PRO A 238 -28.19 0.51 16.85
C PRO A 238 -28.76 0.13 15.47
N HIS A 239 -27.94 -0.50 14.64
CA HIS A 239 -28.42 -0.89 13.30
C HIS A 239 -29.25 -2.17 13.37
N ILE A 240 -30.39 -2.15 12.68
CA ILE A 240 -31.30 -3.29 12.60
C ILE A 240 -30.81 -4.27 11.51
N PRO A 241 -30.50 -5.54 11.83
CA PRO A 241 -30.09 -6.54 10.85
C PRO A 241 -31.23 -6.88 9.88
N ILE A 242 -30.87 -7.41 8.71
CA ILE A 242 -31.85 -8.02 7.79
C ILE A 242 -32.56 -9.18 8.51
N LEU A 243 -33.89 -9.15 8.48
CA LEU A 243 -34.75 -10.17 9.08
C LEU A 243 -34.51 -11.54 8.40
N LYS A 244 -34.11 -12.53 9.20
CA LYS A 244 -33.91 -13.92 8.75
C LYS A 244 -35.15 -14.74 9.03
N ASN A 245 -35.33 -15.84 8.31
CA ASN A 245 -36.48 -16.74 8.47
C ASN A 245 -37.84 -16.01 8.35
N VAL A 246 -37.98 -15.20 7.29
CA VAL A 246 -39.16 -14.35 7.03
C VAL A 246 -40.49 -15.08 7.21
N ARG A 247 -40.58 -16.37 6.81
CA ARG A 247 -41.79 -17.20 6.99
C ARG A 247 -42.23 -17.37 8.45
N LYS A 248 -41.28 -17.43 9.40
CA LYS A 248 -41.57 -17.53 10.84
C LYS A 248 -41.86 -16.16 11.45
N ALA A 249 -41.23 -15.11 10.93
CA ALA A 249 -41.40 -13.74 11.37
C ALA A 249 -42.66 -13.05 10.84
N THR A 250 -43.37 -13.64 9.86
CA THR A 250 -44.56 -13.04 9.24
C THR A 250 -45.69 -12.82 10.26
N ASN A 251 -45.89 -13.78 11.18
CA ASN A 251 -46.88 -13.66 12.25
C ASN A 251 -46.49 -12.59 13.28
N LEU A 252 -45.19 -12.47 13.60
CA LEU A 252 -44.68 -11.45 14.52
C LEU A 252 -44.82 -10.04 13.94
N VAL A 253 -44.54 -9.87 12.65
CA VAL A 253 -44.72 -8.60 11.94
C VAL A 253 -46.20 -8.22 11.88
N SER A 254 -47.09 -9.18 11.62
CA SER A 254 -48.53 -8.90 11.54
C SER A 254 -49.08 -8.45 12.90
N LYS A 255 -48.71 -9.14 13.98
CA LYS A 255 -49.08 -8.76 15.35
C LYS A 255 -48.52 -7.39 15.76
N MET A 256 -47.25 -7.11 15.41
CA MET A 256 -46.64 -5.81 15.67
C MET A 256 -47.32 -4.69 14.89
N ASN A 257 -47.74 -4.93 13.64
CA ASN A 257 -48.43 -3.92 12.84
C ASN A 257 -49.78 -3.52 13.45
N GLU A 258 -50.51 -4.44 14.09
CA GLU A 258 -51.74 -4.12 14.82
C GLU A 258 -51.48 -3.17 16.00
N ILE A 259 -50.42 -3.43 16.78
CA ILE A 259 -50.01 -2.58 17.91
C ILE A 259 -49.50 -1.22 17.40
N LEU A 260 -48.71 -1.23 16.32
CA LEU A 260 -48.12 -0.06 15.70
C LEU A 260 -49.19 0.91 15.18
N MET A 261 -50.26 0.39 14.56
CA MET A 261 -51.35 1.21 14.02
C MET A 261 -52.12 1.97 15.11
N GLN A 262 -52.22 1.42 16.32
CA GLN A 262 -52.87 2.11 17.45
C GLN A 262 -52.04 3.31 17.93
N HIS A 263 -50.71 3.16 17.96
CA HIS A 263 -49.79 4.24 18.38
C HIS A 263 -49.58 5.32 17.33
N LEU A 264 -49.52 4.95 16.05
CA LEU A 264 -49.30 5.91 14.98
C LEU A 264 -50.45 6.91 14.79
N ILE A 265 -51.65 6.62 15.29
CA ILE A 265 -52.81 7.52 15.23
C ILE A 265 -52.65 8.70 16.20
N GLU A 266 -51.91 8.51 17.30
CA GLU A 266 -51.70 9.50 18.35
C GLU A 266 -50.44 10.36 18.14
N CYS A 267 -49.56 9.99 17.20
CA CYS A 267 -48.32 10.72 16.93
C CYS A 267 -48.57 12.00 16.10
N GLU A 268 -48.18 13.16 16.61
CA GLU A 268 -48.29 14.45 15.91
C GLU A 268 -46.97 14.88 15.22
N ASP A 269 -45.82 14.30 15.62
CA ASP A 269 -44.49 14.68 15.10
C ASP A 269 -43.74 13.55 14.37
N PHE A 270 -42.92 13.93 13.39
CA PHE A 270 -42.14 13.02 12.56
C PHE A 270 -41.04 12.28 13.35
N GLU A 271 -40.46 12.90 14.37
CA GLU A 271 -39.45 12.25 15.21
C GLU A 271 -40.06 11.12 16.05
N GLU A 272 -41.29 11.32 16.52
CA GLU A 272 -42.08 10.34 17.25
C GLU A 272 -42.51 9.16 16.36
N ILE A 273 -42.91 9.44 15.13
CA ILE A 273 -43.19 8.39 14.12
C ILE A 273 -41.93 7.54 13.86
N LEU A 274 -40.76 8.17 13.70
CA LEU A 274 -39.49 7.45 13.48
C LEU A 274 -39.06 6.62 14.69
N LEU A 275 -39.26 7.13 15.90
CA LEU A 275 -39.04 6.39 17.15
C LEU A 275 -39.95 5.16 17.23
N THR A 276 -41.24 5.34 16.98
CA THR A 276 -42.26 4.29 17.01
C THR A 276 -41.96 3.19 16.00
N LEU A 277 -41.64 3.55 14.75
CA LEU A 277 -41.26 2.58 13.71
C LEU A 277 -39.97 1.81 14.06
N TYR A 278 -38.97 2.51 14.60
CA TYR A 278 -37.71 1.88 15.00
C TYR A 278 -37.91 0.89 16.15
N SER A 279 -38.64 1.28 17.21
CA SER A 279 -38.93 0.42 18.36
C SER A 279 -39.74 -0.81 17.97
N ALA A 280 -40.71 -0.68 17.05
CA ALA A 280 -41.44 -1.82 16.50
C ALA A 280 -40.53 -2.79 15.75
N ALA A 281 -39.63 -2.27 14.92
CA ALA A 281 -38.70 -3.09 14.15
C ALA A 281 -37.67 -3.81 15.03
N VAL A 282 -37.15 -3.17 16.08
CA VAL A 282 -36.24 -3.80 17.06
C VAL A 282 -36.96 -4.92 17.83
N THR A 283 -38.20 -4.69 18.28
CA THR A 283 -38.99 -5.71 18.98
C THR A 283 -39.22 -6.96 18.12
N VAL A 284 -39.57 -6.79 16.84
CA VAL A 284 -39.75 -7.92 15.91
C VAL A 284 -38.45 -8.72 15.72
N ILE A 285 -37.32 -8.01 15.60
CA ILE A 285 -36.01 -8.61 15.37
C ILE A 285 -35.58 -9.42 16.59
N GLU A 286 -35.76 -8.89 17.79
CA GLU A 286 -35.43 -9.58 19.03
C GLU A 286 -36.35 -10.78 19.29
N MET A 287 -37.66 -10.64 19.09
CA MET A 287 -38.61 -11.76 19.23
C MET A 287 -38.37 -12.86 18.18
N ASN A 288 -37.75 -12.52 17.04
CA ASN A 288 -37.28 -13.49 16.05
C ASN A 288 -35.89 -14.09 16.38
N GLY A 289 -35.32 -13.78 17.54
CA GLY A 289 -34.05 -14.30 18.04
C GLY A 289 -32.80 -13.65 17.41
N GLN A 290 -32.94 -12.43 16.88
CA GLN A 290 -31.85 -11.65 16.29
C GLN A 290 -31.52 -10.44 17.18
N ALA A 291 -30.28 -9.94 17.13
CA ALA A 291 -29.86 -8.76 17.88
C ALA A 291 -29.42 -7.63 16.95
N THR A 292 -29.63 -6.38 17.37
CA THR A 292 -29.09 -5.19 16.71
C THR A 292 -27.57 -5.08 16.91
N TYR A 293 -26.89 -4.30 16.07
CA TYR A 293 -25.43 -4.15 16.16
C TYR A 293 -24.95 -2.74 15.78
N GLU A 294 -23.77 -2.35 16.29
CA GLU A 294 -23.14 -1.08 15.93
C GLU A 294 -22.48 -1.12 14.54
N ARG A 295 -22.64 -0.04 13.77
CA ARG A 295 -22.13 0.09 12.39
C ARG A 295 -20.61 -0.11 12.29
N SER A 296 -19.87 0.19 13.35
CA SER A 296 -18.41 0.05 13.47
C SER A 296 -17.92 -1.41 13.34
N GLN A 297 -18.75 -2.40 13.69
CA GLN A 297 -18.35 -3.81 13.75
C GLN A 297 -18.28 -4.49 12.37
N THR A 298 -18.99 -3.95 11.35
CA THR A 298 -19.05 -4.58 10.01
C THR A 298 -17.94 -4.15 9.06
N MET A 299 -17.33 -2.98 9.27
CA MET A 299 -16.30 -2.45 8.36
C MET A 299 -14.91 -3.07 8.53
N ASN A 300 -14.62 -3.73 9.67
CA ASN A 300 -13.25 -4.12 10.02
C ASN A 300 -12.84 -5.57 9.69
N ARG A 301 -13.72 -6.44 9.17
CA ARG A 301 -13.36 -7.85 8.90
C ARG A 301 -13.28 -8.29 7.44
N SER A 302 -13.85 -7.55 6.49
CA SER A 302 -13.96 -8.04 5.09
C SER A 302 -13.09 -7.33 4.06
N ASN A 303 -12.49 -6.17 4.37
CA ASN A 303 -11.85 -5.33 3.35
C ASN A 303 -10.32 -5.15 3.48
N GLN A 304 -9.67 -5.85 4.40
CA GLN A 304 -8.20 -5.85 4.47
C GLN A 304 -7.70 -7.22 4.00
N ASN A 305 -7.18 -7.28 2.77
CA ASN A 305 -6.48 -8.41 2.13
C ASN A 305 -7.28 -9.50 1.37
N GLN A 306 -8.52 -9.27 0.91
CA GLN A 306 -9.10 -10.18 -0.09
C GLN A 306 -8.72 -9.77 -1.52
N ASP A 307 -8.16 -10.71 -2.26
CA ASP A 307 -7.92 -10.56 -3.70
C ASP A 307 -9.22 -10.13 -4.41
N PRO A 308 -9.18 -9.21 -5.38
CA PRO A 308 -10.38 -8.75 -6.05
C PRO A 308 -11.21 -9.92 -6.62
N ALA A 309 -12.54 -9.89 -6.46
CA ALA A 309 -13.40 -11.00 -6.89
C ALA A 309 -13.23 -11.41 -8.36
N TRP A 310 -12.83 -10.49 -9.25
CA TRP A 310 -12.50 -10.81 -10.64
C TRP A 310 -11.22 -11.66 -10.78
N LYS A 311 -10.22 -11.45 -9.90
CA LYS A 311 -8.96 -12.20 -9.85
C LYS A 311 -9.23 -13.63 -9.41
N THR A 312 -9.96 -13.82 -8.31
CA THR A 312 -10.36 -15.14 -7.81
C THR A 312 -11.19 -15.91 -8.84
N ARG A 313 -12.09 -15.22 -9.56
CA ARG A 313 -12.86 -15.83 -10.67
C ARG A 313 -11.97 -16.28 -11.84
N LEU A 314 -10.97 -15.48 -12.21
CA LEU A 314 -10.01 -15.85 -13.26
C LEU A 314 -9.15 -17.05 -12.84
N GLU A 315 -8.60 -17.04 -11.62
CA GLU A 315 -7.80 -18.13 -11.07
C GLU A 315 -8.59 -19.44 -11.02
N LYS A 316 -9.82 -19.39 -10.53
CA LYS A 316 -10.73 -20.55 -10.52
C LYS A 316 -10.97 -21.08 -11.93
N SER A 317 -11.18 -20.20 -12.91
CA SER A 317 -11.37 -20.63 -14.30
C SER A 317 -10.11 -21.21 -14.94
N ILE A 318 -8.92 -20.70 -14.60
CA ILE A 318 -7.64 -21.27 -15.08
C ILE A 318 -7.46 -22.68 -14.53
N ASN A 319 -7.71 -22.86 -13.22
CA ASN A 319 -7.59 -24.15 -12.56
C ASN A 319 -8.64 -25.16 -13.08
N ASP A 320 -9.87 -24.72 -13.35
CA ASP A 320 -10.90 -25.56 -13.99
C ASP A 320 -10.47 -26.05 -15.37
N PHE A 321 -9.97 -25.16 -16.24
CA PHE A 321 -9.49 -25.56 -17.56
C PHE A 321 -8.26 -26.49 -17.51
N ARG A 322 -7.32 -26.25 -16.59
CA ARG A 322 -6.18 -27.16 -16.35
C ARG A 322 -6.67 -28.54 -15.91
N GLY A 323 -7.55 -28.58 -14.90
CA GLY A 323 -8.12 -29.83 -14.39
C GLY A 323 -8.86 -30.63 -15.47
N LYS A 324 -9.64 -29.96 -16.34
CA LYS A 324 -10.31 -30.62 -17.49
C LYS A 324 -9.30 -31.19 -18.49
N ALA A 325 -8.25 -30.44 -18.82
CA ALA A 325 -7.19 -30.93 -19.72
C ALA A 325 -6.41 -32.12 -19.13
N ASP A 326 -6.15 -32.08 -17.82
CA ASP A 326 -5.43 -33.15 -17.11
C ASP A 326 -6.28 -34.43 -17.03
N LEU A 327 -7.58 -34.32 -16.76
CA LEU A 327 -8.51 -35.46 -16.81
C LEU A 327 -8.52 -36.14 -18.18
N ILE A 328 -8.59 -35.36 -19.27
CA ILE A 328 -8.52 -35.92 -20.62
C ILE A 328 -7.14 -36.53 -20.88
N GLY A 329 -6.07 -35.89 -20.40
CA GLY A 329 -4.71 -36.39 -20.50
C GLY A 329 -4.49 -37.74 -19.81
N GLU A 330 -5.02 -37.92 -18.60
CA GLU A 330 -4.98 -39.19 -17.86
C GLU A 330 -5.79 -40.29 -18.58
N TYR A 331 -6.95 -39.93 -19.14
CA TYR A 331 -7.77 -40.86 -19.90
C TYR A 331 -7.09 -41.31 -21.20
N LEU A 332 -6.39 -40.42 -21.91
CA LEU A 332 -5.64 -40.76 -23.12
C LEU A 332 -4.41 -41.62 -22.81
N LYS A 333 -3.80 -41.48 -21.62
CA LYS A 333 -2.69 -42.32 -21.14
C LYS A 333 -3.09 -43.74 -20.72
N GLY A 334 -4.38 -44.09 -20.81
CA GLY A 334 -4.87 -45.42 -20.49
C GLY A 334 -5.31 -45.62 -19.03
N THR A 335 -5.41 -44.57 -18.23
CA THR A 335 -5.99 -44.68 -16.88
C THR A 335 -7.51 -44.84 -16.96
N ARG A 336 -8.07 -45.84 -16.27
CA ARG A 336 -9.48 -46.27 -16.43
C ARG A 336 -10.28 -46.31 -15.14
N SER A 337 -9.99 -45.43 -14.18
CA SER A 337 -10.81 -45.27 -12.96
C SER A 337 -12.28 -44.95 -13.30
N THR A 338 -13.23 -45.53 -12.56
CA THR A 338 -14.68 -45.29 -12.71
C THR A 338 -15.03 -43.81 -12.56
N LYS A 339 -14.40 -43.10 -11.63
CA LYS A 339 -14.57 -41.66 -11.43
C LYS A 339 -14.07 -40.85 -12.62
N LEU A 340 -12.94 -41.25 -13.21
CA LEU A 340 -12.37 -40.61 -14.39
C LEU A 340 -13.25 -40.82 -15.63
N LYS A 341 -13.70 -42.06 -15.87
CA LYS A 341 -14.61 -42.40 -16.97
C LYS A 341 -15.90 -41.56 -16.93
N ARG A 342 -16.53 -41.43 -15.75
CA ARG A 342 -17.73 -40.60 -15.57
C ARG A 342 -17.47 -39.13 -15.90
N LYS A 343 -16.38 -38.55 -15.37
CA LYS A 343 -16.03 -37.14 -15.64
C LYS A 343 -15.71 -36.88 -17.11
N VAL A 344 -15.01 -37.78 -17.78
CA VAL A 344 -14.71 -37.67 -19.21
C VAL A 344 -15.98 -37.85 -20.05
N ALA A 345 -16.88 -38.76 -19.68
CA ALA A 345 -18.16 -38.93 -20.36
C ALA A 345 -19.03 -37.66 -20.30
N VAL A 346 -19.07 -36.98 -19.14
CA VAL A 346 -19.75 -35.68 -19.01
C VAL A 346 -19.14 -34.63 -19.93
N LEU A 347 -17.81 -34.53 -20.00
CA LEU A 347 -17.13 -33.61 -20.91
C LEU A 347 -17.39 -33.96 -22.39
N CYS A 348 -17.41 -35.25 -22.73
CA CYS A 348 -17.73 -35.70 -24.09
C CYS A 348 -19.17 -35.35 -24.47
N HIS A 349 -20.13 -35.51 -23.56
CA HIS A 349 -21.51 -35.11 -23.78
C HIS A 349 -21.63 -33.59 -23.98
N GLN A 350 -21.00 -32.79 -23.12
CA GLN A 350 -20.98 -31.32 -23.24
C GLN A 350 -20.38 -30.82 -24.56
N HIS A 351 -19.40 -31.55 -25.10
CA HIS A 351 -18.69 -31.19 -26.34
C HIS A 351 -19.10 -32.02 -27.55
N LYS A 352 -20.20 -32.79 -27.45
CA LYS A 352 -20.77 -33.62 -28.53
C LYS A 352 -19.74 -34.60 -29.15
N ILE A 353 -18.88 -35.19 -28.34
CA ILE A 353 -17.89 -36.20 -28.76
C ILE A 353 -18.46 -37.59 -28.52
N ASN A 354 -18.54 -38.40 -29.58
CA ASN A 354 -18.93 -39.80 -29.47
C ASN A 354 -17.73 -40.69 -29.13
N LEU A 355 -17.68 -41.20 -27.89
CA LEU A 355 -16.62 -42.08 -27.38
C LEU A 355 -16.51 -43.43 -28.10
N LYS A 356 -17.54 -43.87 -28.83
CA LYS A 356 -17.54 -45.13 -29.59
C LYS A 356 -16.98 -44.97 -31.02
N SER A 357 -16.74 -43.73 -31.47
CA SER A 357 -16.19 -43.47 -32.80
C SER A 357 -14.68 -43.71 -32.86
N THR A 358 -14.19 -44.14 -34.01
CA THR A 358 -12.75 -44.34 -34.29
C THR A 358 -11.95 -43.03 -34.15
N GLU A 359 -12.62 -41.89 -34.30
CA GLU A 359 -12.06 -40.53 -34.18
C GLU A 359 -12.04 -39.98 -32.74
N ALA A 360 -12.61 -40.70 -31.78
CA ALA A 360 -12.74 -40.22 -30.39
C ALA A 360 -11.40 -39.82 -29.73
N PRO A 361 -10.27 -40.57 -29.91
CA PRO A 361 -8.99 -40.18 -29.34
C PRO A 361 -8.46 -38.85 -29.89
N GLN A 362 -8.65 -38.62 -31.19
CA GLN A 362 -8.21 -37.39 -31.86
C GLN A 362 -9.02 -36.18 -31.40
N LYS A 363 -10.35 -36.29 -31.36
CA LYS A 363 -11.25 -35.25 -30.87
C LYS A 363 -11.01 -34.91 -29.39
N LEU A 364 -10.65 -35.90 -28.58
CA LEU A 364 -10.25 -35.69 -27.18
C LEU A 364 -8.92 -34.94 -27.06
N LEU A 365 -7.95 -35.23 -27.94
CA LEU A 365 -6.67 -34.52 -27.97
C LEU A 365 -6.87 -33.05 -28.33
N GLU A 366 -7.67 -32.75 -29.34
CA GLU A 366 -8.03 -31.37 -29.73
C GLU A 366 -8.75 -30.63 -28.60
N LEU A 367 -9.70 -31.29 -27.92
CA LEU A 367 -10.41 -30.70 -26.78
C LEU A 367 -9.47 -30.39 -25.60
N LYS A 368 -8.53 -31.29 -25.31
CA LYS A 368 -7.48 -31.08 -24.30
C LYS A 368 -6.61 -29.87 -24.65
N ASP A 369 -6.19 -29.75 -25.90
CA ASP A 369 -5.37 -28.62 -26.35
C ASP A 369 -6.16 -27.31 -26.35
N SER A 370 -7.44 -27.32 -26.70
CA SER A 370 -8.35 -26.19 -26.54
C SER A 370 -8.45 -25.71 -25.09
N PHE A 371 -8.61 -26.62 -24.12
CA PHE A 371 -8.62 -26.26 -22.71
C PHE A 371 -7.27 -25.70 -22.23
N ARG A 372 -6.16 -26.27 -22.69
CA ARG A 372 -4.81 -25.73 -22.42
C ARG A 372 -4.64 -24.33 -22.99
N GLN A 373 -5.15 -24.08 -24.19
CA GLN A 373 -5.11 -22.76 -24.83
C GLN A 373 -5.98 -21.75 -24.05
N LYS A 374 -7.19 -22.13 -23.62
CA LYS A 374 -8.07 -21.29 -22.79
C LYS A 374 -7.44 -20.98 -21.42
N ALA A 375 -6.87 -21.98 -20.75
CA ALA A 375 -6.13 -21.80 -19.51
C ALA A 375 -4.93 -20.87 -19.70
N LYS A 376 -4.19 -21.04 -20.81
CA LYS A 376 -3.06 -20.19 -21.19
C LYS A 376 -3.50 -18.75 -21.40
N VAL A 377 -4.54 -18.48 -22.19
CA VAL A 377 -5.04 -17.11 -22.43
C VAL A 377 -5.48 -16.43 -21.14
N LYS A 378 -6.21 -17.13 -20.27
CA LYS A 378 -6.63 -16.58 -18.96
C LYS A 378 -5.47 -16.41 -18.00
N GLY A 379 -4.50 -17.34 -17.98
CA GLY A 379 -3.27 -17.23 -17.21
C GLY A 379 -2.38 -16.08 -17.69
N CYS A 380 -2.32 -15.86 -19.00
CA CYS A 380 -1.69 -14.68 -19.60
C CYS A 380 -2.35 -13.43 -19.06
N ARG A 381 -3.70 -13.34 -19.12
CA ARG A 381 -4.47 -12.21 -18.58
C ARG A 381 -4.17 -11.98 -17.10
N LEU A 382 -4.15 -13.01 -16.26
CA LEU A 382 -3.82 -12.91 -14.83
C LEU A 382 -2.37 -12.41 -14.59
N SER A 383 -1.40 -12.92 -15.36
CA SER A 383 0.00 -12.48 -15.30
C SER A 383 0.19 -10.99 -15.62
N ARG A 384 -0.67 -10.41 -16.47
CA ARG A 384 -0.67 -8.95 -16.74
C ARG A 384 -0.99 -8.11 -15.52
N TYR A 385 -1.72 -8.67 -14.55
CA TYR A 385 -2.19 -7.94 -13.37
C TYR A 385 -1.36 -8.20 -12.11
N ASN A 386 -0.64 -9.32 -12.04
CA ASN A 386 0.04 -9.72 -10.81
C ASN A 386 1.47 -9.18 -10.67
N GLU A 387 2.14 -8.80 -11.77
CA GLU A 387 3.54 -8.39 -11.69
C GLU A 387 3.85 -7.09 -12.44
N LEU A 388 4.46 -6.16 -11.70
CA LEU A 388 5.05 -4.94 -12.22
C LEU A 388 6.19 -5.26 -13.20
N SER A 389 6.42 -4.40 -14.20
CA SER A 389 7.43 -4.63 -15.26
C SER A 389 8.83 -4.92 -14.69
N LYS A 390 9.22 -4.17 -13.66
CA LYS A 390 10.49 -4.38 -12.94
C LYS A 390 10.56 -5.77 -12.31
N ASN A 391 9.47 -6.24 -11.73
CA ASN A 391 9.44 -7.54 -11.07
C ASN A 391 9.59 -8.66 -12.10
N ILE A 392 8.93 -8.57 -13.26
CA ILE A 392 9.09 -9.56 -14.33
C ILE A 392 10.55 -9.67 -14.78
N ILE A 393 11.20 -8.54 -15.07
CA ILE A 393 12.60 -8.55 -15.51
C ILE A 393 13.52 -9.08 -14.40
N THR A 394 13.29 -8.67 -13.15
CA THR A 394 14.02 -9.20 -11.99
C THR A 394 13.83 -10.71 -11.87
N SER A 395 12.61 -11.21 -12.03
CA SER A 395 12.29 -12.63 -11.97
C SER A 395 12.99 -13.42 -13.06
N ILE A 396 13.03 -12.92 -14.30
CA ILE A 396 13.78 -13.54 -15.39
C ILE A 396 15.27 -13.61 -15.04
N ASN A 397 15.83 -12.51 -14.56
CA ASN A 397 17.25 -12.42 -14.20
C ASN A 397 17.63 -13.31 -13.02
N SER A 398 16.75 -13.45 -12.02
CA SER A 398 17.03 -14.17 -10.78
C SER A 398 16.63 -15.63 -10.79
N TRP A 399 15.67 -16.04 -11.64
CA TRP A 399 15.14 -17.41 -11.65
C TRP A 399 15.36 -18.12 -12.98
N ALA A 400 15.09 -17.47 -14.10
CA ALA A 400 15.18 -18.14 -15.41
C ALA A 400 16.62 -18.24 -15.91
N ILE A 401 17.40 -17.16 -15.81
CA ILE A 401 18.77 -17.11 -16.31
C ILE A 401 19.72 -18.03 -15.52
N PRO A 402 19.65 -18.12 -14.18
CA PRO A 402 20.52 -19.03 -13.42
C PRO A 402 20.36 -20.51 -13.79
N VAL A 403 19.19 -20.95 -14.23
CA VAL A 403 19.00 -22.33 -14.72
C VAL A 403 19.96 -22.65 -15.88
N LEU A 404 20.23 -21.68 -16.76
CA LEU A 404 21.16 -21.84 -17.87
C LEU A 404 22.62 -21.85 -17.40
N THR A 405 22.93 -21.16 -16.30
CA THR A 405 24.33 -20.99 -15.84
C THR A 405 25.03 -22.29 -15.49
N TYR A 406 24.28 -23.29 -14.98
CA TYR A 406 24.81 -24.63 -14.74
C TYR A 406 25.28 -25.33 -16.01
N SER A 407 24.64 -25.05 -17.15
CA SER A 407 24.98 -25.66 -18.44
C SER A 407 26.13 -24.95 -19.16
N PHE A 408 26.41 -23.68 -18.87
CA PHE A 408 27.39 -22.89 -19.62
C PHE A 408 28.83 -23.43 -19.55
N GLY A 409 29.22 -24.03 -18.42
CA GLY A 409 30.55 -24.63 -18.25
C GLY A 409 30.67 -26.07 -18.74
N ILE A 410 29.56 -26.70 -19.17
CA ILE A 410 29.50 -28.13 -19.49
C ILE A 410 29.11 -28.33 -20.97
N VAL A 411 28.05 -27.65 -21.40
CA VAL A 411 27.50 -27.75 -22.75
C VAL A 411 28.14 -26.71 -23.66
N LYS A 412 28.62 -27.12 -24.83
CA LYS A 412 29.14 -26.22 -25.87
C LYS A 412 28.02 -25.45 -26.55
N TRP A 413 27.58 -24.37 -25.90
CA TRP A 413 26.63 -23.42 -26.48
C TRP A 413 27.26 -22.70 -27.68
N SER A 414 26.68 -22.86 -28.87
CA SER A 414 27.07 -22.03 -30.01
C SER A 414 26.49 -20.61 -29.87
N ASN A 415 27.10 -19.62 -30.52
CA ASN A 415 26.53 -18.26 -30.58
C ASN A 415 25.12 -18.29 -31.19
N SER A 416 24.89 -19.15 -32.19
CA SER A 416 23.59 -19.34 -32.85
C SER A 416 22.50 -19.83 -31.89
N ASP A 417 22.83 -20.76 -30.98
CA ASP A 417 21.89 -21.29 -29.97
C ASP A 417 21.50 -20.22 -28.96
N LEU A 418 22.49 -19.47 -28.47
CA LEU A 418 22.29 -18.37 -27.52
C LEU A 418 21.44 -17.26 -28.15
N GLU A 419 21.67 -16.95 -29.43
CA GLU A 419 20.85 -16.00 -30.19
C GLU A 419 19.44 -16.53 -30.48
N ALA A 420 19.26 -17.82 -30.73
CA ALA A 420 17.94 -18.44 -30.90
C ALA A 420 17.12 -18.35 -29.60
N LEU A 421 17.76 -18.58 -28.46
CA LEU A 421 17.13 -18.45 -27.14
C LEU A 421 16.77 -16.99 -26.82
N ASP A 422 17.67 -16.06 -27.14
CA ASP A 422 17.41 -14.63 -27.01
C ASP A 422 16.25 -14.15 -27.90
N ARG A 423 16.23 -14.58 -29.18
CA ARG A 423 15.12 -14.32 -30.11
C ARG A 423 13.80 -14.87 -29.56
N THR A 424 13.81 -16.06 -28.96
CA THR A 424 12.62 -16.67 -28.34
C THR A 424 12.15 -15.84 -27.13
N THR A 425 13.08 -15.39 -26.29
CA THR A 425 12.80 -14.51 -25.15
C THR A 425 12.15 -13.20 -25.61
N ARG A 426 12.74 -12.53 -26.62
CA ARG A 426 12.18 -11.31 -27.20
C ARG A 426 10.83 -11.54 -27.87
N ARG A 427 10.63 -12.67 -28.57
CA ARG A 427 9.33 -13.05 -29.17
C ARG A 427 8.26 -13.19 -28.10
N MET A 428 8.60 -13.79 -26.96
CA MET A 428 7.69 -13.88 -25.81
C MET A 428 7.36 -12.50 -25.25
N LEU A 429 8.36 -11.65 -25.00
CA LEU A 429 8.11 -10.27 -24.54
C LEU A 429 7.23 -9.47 -25.50
N LYS A 430 7.41 -9.63 -26.83
CA LYS A 430 6.55 -9.02 -27.85
C LYS A 430 5.12 -9.57 -27.80
N LYS A 431 4.96 -10.90 -27.69
CA LYS A 431 3.66 -11.57 -27.58
C LYS A 431 2.85 -11.07 -26.38
N PHE A 432 3.51 -10.80 -25.27
CA PHE A 432 2.89 -10.26 -24.07
C PHE A 432 2.78 -8.73 -24.07
N ARG A 433 3.11 -8.06 -25.18
CA ARG A 433 3.14 -6.59 -25.32
C ARG A 433 4.10 -5.89 -24.35
N CYS A 434 5.00 -6.62 -23.70
CA CYS A 434 6.05 -6.08 -22.84
C CYS A 434 7.12 -5.35 -23.65
N LEU A 435 7.32 -5.70 -24.92
CA LEU A 435 8.32 -5.11 -25.81
C LEU A 435 7.68 -4.78 -27.16
N HIS A 436 7.85 -3.54 -27.65
CA HIS A 436 7.37 -3.18 -28.98
C HIS A 436 8.25 -3.81 -30.08
N PRO A 437 7.70 -4.25 -31.22
CA PRO A 437 8.48 -4.90 -32.28
C PRO A 437 9.70 -4.12 -32.75
N ASN A 438 9.57 -2.80 -32.83
CA ASN A 438 10.57 -1.87 -33.35
C ASN A 438 11.34 -1.12 -32.23
N SER A 439 11.15 -1.48 -30.96
CA SER A 439 11.93 -0.89 -29.86
C SER A 439 13.41 -1.27 -29.91
N SER A 440 14.26 -0.42 -29.33
CA SER A 440 15.70 -0.68 -29.30
C SER A 440 16.03 -1.94 -28.48
N ILE A 441 16.74 -2.88 -29.12
CA ILE A 441 17.23 -4.10 -28.48
C ILE A 441 18.32 -3.78 -27.45
N ILE A 442 19.18 -2.79 -27.74
CA ILE A 442 20.23 -2.35 -26.82
C ILE A 442 19.60 -1.85 -25.51
N ARG A 443 18.53 -1.06 -25.63
CA ARG A 443 17.77 -0.52 -24.49
C ARG A 443 17.13 -1.59 -23.61
N LEU A 444 16.79 -2.77 -24.16
CA LEU A 444 16.28 -3.90 -23.39
C LEU A 444 17.32 -4.40 -22.35
N TYR A 445 18.59 -4.48 -22.75
CA TYR A 445 19.67 -5.00 -21.89
C TYR A 445 20.37 -3.91 -21.07
N LEU A 446 20.25 -2.64 -21.46
CA LEU A 446 20.83 -1.54 -20.69
C LEU A 446 20.26 -1.50 -19.26
N PRO A 447 21.08 -1.17 -18.24
CA PRO A 447 20.61 -1.02 -16.88
C PRO A 447 19.51 0.04 -16.75
N ARG A 448 18.57 -0.16 -15.82
CA ARG A 448 17.49 0.82 -15.54
C ARG A 448 18.02 2.20 -15.13
N LYS A 449 19.19 2.25 -14.47
CA LYS A 449 19.87 3.51 -14.12
C LYS A 449 20.35 4.33 -15.33
N GLU A 450 20.54 3.69 -16.48
CA GLU A 450 20.94 4.32 -17.73
C GLU A 450 19.75 4.51 -18.71
N GLY A 451 18.53 4.18 -18.30
CA GLY A 451 17.33 4.36 -19.14
C GLY A 451 16.91 3.12 -19.94
N GLY A 452 17.54 1.97 -19.68
CA GLY A 452 17.14 0.67 -20.21
C GLY A 452 16.19 -0.12 -19.31
N ARG A 453 15.97 -1.40 -19.61
CA ARG A 453 15.07 -2.29 -18.83
C ARG A 453 15.79 -3.26 -17.89
N GLY A 454 17.08 -3.45 -18.08
CA GLY A 454 17.95 -4.27 -17.23
C GLY A 454 17.79 -5.78 -17.42
N LEU A 455 17.31 -6.25 -18.57
CA LEU A 455 17.35 -7.68 -18.87
C LEU A 455 18.80 -8.12 -19.06
N LEU A 456 19.21 -9.25 -18.48
CA LEU A 456 20.57 -9.74 -18.70
C LEU A 456 20.70 -10.36 -20.10
N ASN A 457 21.75 -10.00 -20.82
CA ASN A 457 22.04 -10.59 -22.12
C ASN A 457 22.64 -12.00 -21.92
N ILE A 458 21.95 -13.02 -22.45
CA ILE A 458 22.31 -14.43 -22.26
C ILE A 458 23.70 -14.74 -22.82
N ASN A 459 24.03 -14.20 -24.00
CA ASN A 459 25.34 -14.41 -24.64
C ASN A 459 26.47 -13.81 -23.78
N LYS A 460 26.33 -12.55 -23.36
CA LYS A 460 27.30 -11.91 -22.45
C LYS A 460 27.42 -12.67 -21.12
N MET A 461 26.32 -13.18 -20.59
CA MET A 461 26.32 -13.98 -19.36
C MET A 461 27.08 -15.30 -19.53
N CYS A 462 26.83 -16.02 -20.64
CA CYS A 462 27.52 -17.27 -20.95
C CYS A 462 29.03 -17.06 -21.02
N LYS A 463 29.48 -16.09 -21.82
CA LYS A 463 30.91 -15.75 -21.95
C LYS A 463 31.55 -15.40 -20.60
N LYS A 464 30.89 -14.54 -19.82
CA LYS A 464 31.37 -14.12 -18.49
C LYS A 464 31.43 -15.29 -17.51
N GLN A 465 30.47 -16.21 -17.55
CA GLN A 465 30.44 -17.36 -16.66
C GLN A 465 31.53 -18.37 -17.01
N VAL A 466 31.72 -18.67 -18.30
CA VAL A 466 32.80 -19.53 -18.80
C VAL A 466 34.17 -18.96 -18.41
N GLU A 467 34.38 -17.66 -18.60
CA GLU A 467 35.61 -16.97 -18.20
C GLU A 467 35.87 -17.07 -16.69
N LYS A 468 34.86 -16.79 -15.86
CA LYS A 468 34.97 -16.92 -14.40
C LYS A 468 35.30 -18.35 -13.96
N MET A 469 34.64 -19.34 -14.54
CA MET A 469 34.89 -20.75 -14.24
C MET A 469 36.30 -21.15 -14.66
N LYS A 470 36.76 -20.72 -15.85
CA LYS A 470 38.13 -20.94 -16.32
C LYS A 470 39.15 -20.35 -15.35
N ILE A 471 39.01 -19.06 -15.00
CA ILE A 471 39.90 -18.39 -14.05
C ILE A 471 39.93 -19.13 -12.71
N ASN A 472 38.77 -19.50 -12.16
CA ASN A 472 38.69 -20.17 -10.86
C ASN A 472 39.34 -21.56 -10.89
N LEU A 473 39.14 -22.34 -11.96
CA LEU A 473 39.70 -23.68 -12.08
C LEU A 473 41.20 -23.65 -12.37
N THR A 474 41.68 -22.74 -13.21
CA THR A 474 43.12 -22.55 -13.48
C THR A 474 43.88 -22.05 -12.26
N ARG A 475 43.23 -21.31 -11.35
CA ARG A 475 43.82 -20.87 -10.08
C ARG A 475 43.74 -21.90 -8.95
N SER A 476 42.99 -22.98 -9.10
CA SER A 476 42.88 -23.99 -8.06
C SER A 476 44.20 -24.76 -7.93
N THR A 477 44.60 -25.03 -6.69
CA THR A 477 45.77 -25.83 -6.34
C THR A 477 45.44 -27.32 -6.19
N ASP A 478 44.18 -27.71 -6.33
CA ASP A 478 43.76 -29.11 -6.20
C ASP A 478 44.38 -29.99 -7.29
N ARG A 479 44.97 -31.12 -6.88
CA ARG A 479 45.63 -32.08 -7.79
C ARG A 479 44.70 -32.63 -8.86
N ILE A 480 43.44 -32.91 -8.50
CA ILE A 480 42.43 -33.42 -9.44
C ILE A 480 42.08 -32.35 -10.48
N ILE A 481 41.83 -31.11 -10.04
CA ILE A 481 41.47 -29.99 -10.93
C ILE A 481 42.65 -29.64 -11.85
N THR A 482 43.88 -29.70 -11.35
CA THR A 482 45.09 -29.49 -12.16
C THR A 482 45.23 -30.56 -13.25
N SER A 483 44.96 -31.83 -12.91
CA SER A 483 44.99 -32.95 -13.87
C SER A 483 43.91 -32.81 -14.95
N ILE A 484 42.70 -32.39 -14.56
CA ILE A 484 41.60 -32.09 -15.48
C ILE A 484 41.97 -30.91 -16.39
N SER A 485 42.59 -29.86 -15.83
CA SER A 485 42.99 -28.66 -16.59
C SER A 485 44.01 -28.97 -17.68
N ARG A 486 44.94 -29.89 -17.42
CA ARG A 486 45.92 -30.38 -18.41
C ARG A 486 45.30 -31.30 -19.47
N SER A 487 44.17 -31.93 -19.16
CA SER A 487 43.51 -32.91 -20.03
C SER A 487 42.41 -32.30 -20.92
N ASP A 488 41.86 -31.14 -20.56
CA ASP A 488 40.80 -30.47 -21.32
C ASP A 488 41.32 -29.78 -22.59
N LYS A 489 41.51 -30.57 -23.64
CA LYS A 489 41.86 -30.13 -25.01
C LYS A 489 40.60 -29.72 -25.78
N ASN A 490 39.88 -28.70 -25.28
CA ASN A 490 38.59 -28.25 -25.85
C ASN A 490 37.50 -29.33 -25.80
N PHE A 491 37.49 -30.21 -24.80
CA PHE A 491 36.36 -31.13 -24.57
C PHE A 491 35.19 -30.39 -23.94
N THR A 492 35.49 -29.40 -23.09
CA THR A 492 34.50 -28.51 -22.47
C THR A 492 34.54 -27.11 -23.10
N PRO A 493 33.50 -26.27 -22.89
CA PRO A 493 33.50 -24.87 -23.28
C PRO A 493 34.60 -24.02 -22.61
N LEU A 494 35.18 -24.51 -21.51
CA LEU A 494 36.19 -23.79 -20.73
C LEU A 494 37.55 -23.80 -21.43
N ASN A 495 37.86 -24.89 -22.15
CA ASN A 495 39.12 -25.11 -22.83
C ASN A 495 40.30 -24.69 -21.95
N LEU A 496 40.47 -25.39 -20.83
CA LEU A 496 41.35 -24.97 -19.72
C LEU A 496 42.82 -24.87 -20.12
N GLN A 497 43.24 -25.61 -21.16
CA GLN A 497 44.61 -25.56 -21.66
C GLN A 497 44.91 -24.29 -22.48
N ALA A 498 43.90 -23.69 -23.13
CA ALA A 498 44.11 -22.46 -23.87
C ALA A 498 44.40 -21.28 -22.92
N PRO A 499 45.19 -20.27 -23.34
CA PRO A 499 45.43 -19.08 -22.54
C PRO A 499 44.10 -18.38 -22.17
N ILE A 500 44.10 -17.70 -21.02
CA ILE A 500 42.96 -16.89 -20.59
C ILE A 500 42.95 -15.63 -21.45
N ILE A 501 42.10 -15.61 -22.47
CA ILE A 501 41.82 -14.41 -23.26
C ILE A 501 40.71 -13.65 -22.52
N THR A 502 41.05 -12.53 -21.90
CA THR A 502 40.07 -11.62 -21.35
C THR A 502 39.36 -10.93 -22.51
N ASN A 503 38.12 -11.34 -22.79
CA ASN A 503 37.32 -10.64 -23.77
C ASN A 503 36.98 -9.25 -23.20
N THR A 504 37.33 -8.19 -23.91
CA THR A 504 36.89 -6.83 -23.60
C THR A 504 35.36 -6.78 -23.71
N SER A 505 34.67 -6.99 -22.59
CA SER A 505 33.22 -6.89 -22.55
C SER A 505 32.83 -5.46 -22.87
N THR A 506 32.05 -5.27 -23.94
CA THR A 506 31.50 -3.97 -24.34
C THR A 506 31.00 -3.22 -23.12
N THR A 507 31.58 -2.07 -22.80
CA THR A 507 31.24 -1.36 -21.57
C THR A 507 29.79 -0.88 -21.60
N ILE A 508 29.21 -0.63 -20.42
CA ILE A 508 27.87 -0.04 -20.32
C ILE A 508 27.83 1.29 -21.09
N GLN A 509 28.92 2.06 -21.05
CA GLN A 509 29.04 3.34 -21.75
C GLN A 509 29.03 3.19 -23.27
N GLU A 510 29.77 2.23 -23.84
CA GLU A 510 29.70 1.94 -25.28
C GLU A 510 28.28 1.62 -25.74
N ASN A 511 27.53 0.82 -24.97
CA ASN A 511 26.13 0.51 -25.29
C ASN A 511 25.22 1.75 -25.19
N VAL A 512 25.50 2.65 -24.24
CA VAL A 512 24.78 3.94 -24.12
C VAL A 512 25.08 4.84 -25.33
N GLN A 513 26.34 4.92 -25.77
CA GLN A 513 26.70 5.71 -26.96
C GLN A 513 26.12 5.10 -28.25
N SER A 514 26.15 3.78 -28.39
CA SER A 514 25.51 3.08 -29.51
C SER A 514 24.00 3.35 -29.56
N TRP A 515 23.34 3.37 -28.39
CA TRP A 515 21.92 3.73 -28.32
C TRP A 515 21.66 5.18 -28.72
N LYS A 516 22.51 6.14 -28.29
CA LYS A 516 22.41 7.55 -28.69
C LYS A 516 22.66 7.79 -30.18
N ALA A 517 23.57 7.05 -30.79
CA ALA A 517 23.88 7.18 -32.20
C ALA A 517 22.72 6.77 -33.13
N MET A 518 21.69 6.07 -32.60
CA MET A 518 20.51 5.69 -33.37
C MET A 518 19.65 6.92 -33.70
N GLN A 519 19.30 7.12 -34.98
CA GLN A 519 18.58 8.32 -35.46
C GLN A 519 17.25 8.62 -34.73
N LEU A 520 16.44 7.58 -34.46
CA LEU A 520 15.15 7.72 -33.76
C LEU A 520 15.30 7.46 -32.27
N HIS A 521 15.77 6.27 -31.90
CA HIS A 521 15.88 5.83 -30.50
C HIS A 521 16.85 6.69 -29.68
N GLY A 522 17.81 7.36 -30.33
CA GLY A 522 18.84 8.17 -29.70
C GLY A 522 18.37 9.55 -29.24
N ARG A 523 17.21 10.04 -29.70
CA ARG A 523 16.68 11.36 -29.28
C ARG A 523 16.43 11.43 -27.78
N TYR A 524 15.82 10.39 -27.22
CA TYR A 524 15.53 10.33 -25.78
C TYR A 524 16.79 10.32 -24.91
N PRO A 525 17.78 9.43 -25.09
CA PRO A 525 19.00 9.46 -24.28
C PRO A 525 19.81 10.74 -24.46
N THR A 526 19.84 11.34 -25.66
CA THR A 526 20.46 12.66 -25.87
C THR A 526 19.78 13.74 -25.02
N SER A 527 18.45 13.73 -24.93
CA SER A 527 17.70 14.68 -24.09
C SER A 527 18.00 14.54 -22.59
N LEU A 528 18.37 13.34 -22.12
CA LEU A 528 18.71 13.08 -20.72
C LEU A 528 20.10 13.59 -20.31
N GLU A 529 20.97 13.89 -21.26
CA GLU A 529 22.34 14.37 -21.01
C GLU A 529 22.47 15.89 -20.98
N ASN A 530 21.38 16.60 -21.25
CA ASN A 530 21.34 18.04 -21.08
C ASN A 530 21.74 18.40 -19.63
N THR A 531 22.66 19.35 -19.47
CA THR A 531 23.24 19.75 -18.17
C THR A 531 22.19 20.21 -17.15
N LEU A 532 21.04 20.70 -17.64
CA LEU A 532 19.92 21.17 -16.83
C LEU A 532 18.99 20.04 -16.36
N VAL A 533 19.04 18.88 -17.03
CA VAL A 533 18.22 17.71 -16.72
C VAL A 533 18.82 16.95 -15.55
N ASP A 534 17.98 16.53 -14.62
CA ASP A 534 18.36 15.55 -13.61
C ASP A 534 18.11 14.15 -14.16
N LYS A 535 19.16 13.54 -14.73
CA LYS A 535 19.10 12.18 -15.30
C LYS A 535 18.66 11.14 -14.26
N LYS A 536 19.10 11.26 -13.00
CA LYS A 536 18.77 10.26 -11.96
C LYS A 536 17.27 10.28 -11.65
N SER A 537 16.72 11.48 -11.50
CA SER A 537 15.29 11.69 -11.22
C SER A 537 14.42 11.38 -12.44
N SER A 538 14.86 11.76 -13.65
CA SER A 538 14.16 11.45 -14.91
C SER A 538 14.01 9.95 -15.17
N LEU A 539 14.90 9.12 -14.62
CA LEU A 539 14.88 7.66 -14.77
C LEU A 539 14.30 6.92 -13.55
N GLN A 540 13.82 7.66 -12.54
CA GLN A 540 13.38 7.06 -11.28
C GLN A 540 12.17 6.14 -11.45
N TRP A 541 11.22 6.48 -12.35
CA TRP A 541 10.07 5.62 -12.66
C TRP A 541 10.45 4.21 -13.14
N LEU A 542 11.58 4.06 -13.85
CA LEU A 542 12.09 2.75 -14.25
C LEU A 542 12.62 1.96 -13.04
N LYS A 543 13.20 2.63 -12.04
CA LYS A 543 13.75 2.00 -10.83
C LYS A 543 12.68 1.64 -9.80
N THR A 544 11.68 2.49 -9.62
CA THR A 544 10.55 2.23 -8.72
C THR A 544 9.66 1.14 -9.31
N GLY A 545 9.50 1.13 -10.64
CA GLY A 545 8.92 0.00 -11.36
C GLY A 545 7.41 -0.13 -11.20
N HIS A 546 6.69 0.93 -10.85
CA HIS A 546 5.25 0.88 -10.55
C HIS A 546 4.32 0.77 -11.78
N LEU A 547 4.86 0.49 -12.96
CA LEU A 547 4.09 0.33 -14.20
C LEU A 547 3.95 -1.15 -14.59
N TYR A 548 2.79 -1.47 -15.16
CA TYR A 548 2.57 -2.77 -15.79
C TYR A 548 3.51 -2.96 -17.00
N PRO A 549 3.92 -4.21 -17.31
CA PRO A 549 4.86 -4.52 -18.39
C PRO A 549 4.47 -3.95 -19.75
N GLU A 550 3.18 -4.00 -20.10
CA GLU A 550 2.67 -3.48 -21.37
C GLU A 550 2.71 -1.97 -21.42
N THR A 551 2.47 -1.32 -20.28
CA THR A 551 2.55 0.14 -20.19
C THR A 551 3.99 0.60 -20.25
N GLU A 552 4.92 -0.02 -19.51
CA GLU A 552 6.36 0.30 -19.64
C GLU A 552 6.85 0.07 -21.08
N GLY A 553 6.47 -1.05 -21.71
CA GLY A 553 6.82 -1.33 -23.12
C GLY A 553 6.27 -0.28 -24.10
N PHE A 554 5.06 0.22 -23.84
CA PHE A 554 4.43 1.28 -24.65
C PHE A 554 5.08 2.64 -24.44
N VAL A 555 5.39 3.02 -23.18
CA VAL A 555 6.15 4.24 -22.85
C VAL A 555 7.49 4.24 -23.58
N MET A 556 8.19 3.10 -23.55
CA MET A 556 9.45 2.97 -24.25
C MET A 556 9.32 3.13 -25.76
N ALA A 557 8.26 2.59 -26.37
CA ALA A 557 8.00 2.77 -27.80
C ALA A 557 7.71 4.24 -28.17
N ILE A 558 7.00 4.97 -27.29
CA ILE A 558 6.78 6.40 -27.44
C ILE A 558 8.12 7.15 -27.39
N GLN A 559 8.95 6.90 -26.37
CA GLN A 559 10.25 7.55 -26.19
C GLN A 559 11.26 7.18 -27.30
N ASP A 560 11.18 5.95 -27.80
CA ASP A 560 11.96 5.46 -28.95
C ASP A 560 11.47 6.05 -30.29
N ARG A 561 10.33 6.76 -30.28
CA ARG A 561 9.67 7.36 -31.45
C ARG A 561 9.29 6.36 -32.55
N VAL A 562 8.98 5.12 -32.15
CA VAL A 562 8.64 4.01 -33.07
C VAL A 562 7.15 3.69 -33.14
N MET A 563 6.32 4.63 -32.70
CA MET A 563 4.87 4.54 -32.84
C MET A 563 4.46 4.74 -34.30
N ARG A 564 3.43 4.04 -34.74
CA ARG A 564 2.97 4.04 -36.13
C ARG A 564 2.16 5.30 -36.48
N THR A 565 2.84 6.44 -36.56
CA THR A 565 2.26 7.72 -36.99
C THR A 565 2.33 7.90 -38.51
N ARG A 566 1.62 8.86 -39.12
CA ARG A 566 1.72 9.14 -40.58
C ARG A 566 3.13 9.57 -40.98
N ASN A 567 3.81 10.35 -40.15
CA ASN A 567 5.21 10.69 -40.35
C ASN A 567 6.10 9.44 -40.37
N TYR A 568 5.88 8.51 -39.44
CA TYR A 568 6.61 7.23 -39.40
C TYR A 568 6.31 6.37 -40.64
N GLU A 569 5.05 6.27 -41.05
CA GLU A 569 4.65 5.52 -42.26
C GLU A 569 5.29 6.09 -43.53
N LYS A 570 5.28 7.42 -43.68
CA LYS A 570 5.88 8.09 -44.85
C LYS A 570 7.40 8.00 -44.88
N HIS A 571 8.06 8.39 -43.79
CA HIS A 571 9.51 8.59 -43.81
C HIS A 571 10.32 7.35 -43.43
N VAL A 572 9.77 6.48 -42.58
CA VAL A 572 10.45 5.27 -42.08
C VAL A 572 10.01 4.03 -42.85
N LEU A 573 8.70 3.81 -43.01
CA LEU A 573 8.17 2.66 -43.76
C LEU A 573 8.13 2.91 -45.28
N LYS A 574 8.44 4.13 -45.74
CA LYS A 574 8.42 4.55 -47.15
C LYS A 574 7.09 4.23 -47.86
N MET A 575 5.99 4.30 -47.10
CA MET A 575 4.66 4.08 -47.64
C MET A 575 4.16 5.34 -48.36
N ASN A 576 3.33 5.15 -49.38
CA ASN A 576 2.66 6.25 -50.06
C ASN A 576 1.49 6.78 -49.19
N VAL A 577 1.83 7.61 -48.20
CA VAL A 577 0.88 8.28 -47.32
C VAL A 577 1.22 9.75 -47.16
N VAL A 578 0.19 10.59 -47.04
CA VAL A 578 0.36 12.02 -46.77
C VAL A 578 0.68 12.23 -45.29
N ASP A 579 1.76 12.96 -45.01
CA ASP A 579 2.16 13.32 -43.65
C ASP A 579 1.37 14.54 -43.17
N LYS A 580 0.11 14.30 -42.82
CA LYS A 580 -0.77 15.23 -42.12
C LYS A 580 -1.41 14.51 -40.93
N CYS A 581 -1.56 15.21 -39.82
CA CYS A 581 -2.18 14.70 -38.60
C CYS A 581 -3.63 14.25 -38.84
N ARG A 582 -3.96 13.01 -38.46
CA ARG A 582 -5.32 12.43 -38.61
C ARG A 582 -6.42 13.16 -37.81
N LYS A 583 -6.07 14.11 -36.93
CA LYS A 583 -7.03 14.87 -36.12
C LYS A 583 -7.11 16.34 -36.52
N CYS A 584 -5.99 17.05 -36.60
CA CYS A 584 -6.00 18.48 -36.91
C CYS A 584 -5.77 18.82 -38.39
N ASN A 585 -5.32 17.87 -39.22
CA ASN A 585 -5.01 18.05 -40.64
C ASN A 585 -4.04 19.20 -41.01
N ALA A 586 -3.42 19.88 -40.04
CA ALA A 586 -2.59 21.06 -40.27
C ALA A 586 -1.09 20.73 -40.41
N VAL A 587 -0.53 19.99 -39.43
CA VAL A 587 0.91 19.70 -39.34
C VAL A 587 1.16 18.20 -39.55
N GLY A 588 2.39 17.83 -39.89
CA GLY A 588 2.83 16.43 -39.96
C GLY A 588 2.58 15.67 -38.67
N GLU A 589 2.17 14.40 -38.79
CA GLU A 589 1.80 13.57 -37.66
C GLU A 589 3.03 12.91 -37.03
N SER A 590 3.84 13.70 -36.33
CA SER A 590 4.92 13.16 -35.51
C SER A 590 4.39 12.72 -34.13
N ILE A 591 5.14 11.86 -33.46
CA ILE A 591 4.82 11.49 -32.07
C ILE A 591 4.89 12.69 -31.12
N GLU A 592 5.78 13.66 -31.36
CA GLU A 592 5.83 14.91 -30.61
C GLU A 592 4.57 15.75 -30.82
N HIS A 593 4.10 15.82 -32.07
CA HIS A 593 2.84 16.47 -32.40
C HIS A 593 1.67 15.83 -31.65
N ILE A 594 1.58 14.49 -31.61
CA ILE A 594 0.53 13.80 -30.84
C ILE A 594 0.65 14.08 -29.34
N MET A 595 1.88 14.09 -28.79
CA MET A 595 2.09 14.26 -27.36
C MET A 595 1.79 15.66 -26.85
N ALA A 596 2.07 16.72 -27.61
CA ALA A 596 1.93 18.10 -27.12
C ALA A 596 1.65 19.17 -28.19
N GLY A 597 1.64 18.83 -29.49
CA GLY A 597 1.57 19.82 -30.58
C GLY A 597 0.25 19.87 -31.34
N CYS A 598 -0.70 18.96 -31.09
CA CYS A 598 -1.96 18.90 -31.82
C CYS A 598 -2.99 19.85 -31.21
N SER A 599 -3.44 20.84 -31.98
CA SER A 599 -4.46 21.81 -31.57
C SER A 599 -5.77 21.14 -31.15
N THR A 600 -6.22 20.11 -31.87
CA THR A 600 -7.45 19.38 -31.52
C THR A 600 -7.35 18.62 -30.18
N LEU A 601 -6.13 18.38 -29.68
CA LEU A 601 -5.91 17.68 -28.40
C LEU A 601 -5.66 18.64 -27.23
N SER A 602 -5.46 19.94 -27.46
CA SER A 602 -5.06 20.89 -26.43
C SER A 602 -6.14 21.09 -25.36
N GLU A 603 -7.37 21.38 -25.79
CA GLU A 603 -8.50 21.76 -24.93
C GLU A 603 -8.93 20.64 -23.99
N ASN A 604 -8.83 19.38 -24.42
CA ASN A 604 -9.33 18.24 -23.65
C ASN A 604 -8.19 17.37 -23.10
N ALA A 605 -7.34 16.84 -23.98
CA ALA A 605 -6.41 15.79 -23.63
C ALA A 605 -5.18 16.33 -22.90
N TYR A 606 -4.62 17.45 -23.37
CA TYR A 606 -3.46 18.08 -22.73
C TYR A 606 -3.86 18.78 -21.42
N LEU A 607 -5.03 19.43 -21.38
CA LEU A 607 -5.60 19.96 -20.15
C LEU A 607 -5.82 18.87 -19.10
N GLY A 608 -6.36 17.71 -19.50
CA GLY A 608 -6.50 16.57 -18.60
C GLY A 608 -5.18 16.11 -17.98
N ARG A 609 -4.08 16.09 -18.75
CA ARG A 609 -2.73 15.75 -18.26
C ARG A 609 -2.17 16.80 -17.30
N HIS A 610 -2.33 18.06 -17.65
CA HIS A 610 -1.97 19.18 -16.79
C HIS A 610 -2.68 19.06 -15.43
N ASN A 611 -4.00 18.86 -15.46
CA ASN A 611 -4.83 18.80 -14.26
C ASN A 611 -4.48 17.61 -13.36
N GLN A 612 -3.97 16.49 -13.88
CA GLN A 612 -3.50 15.38 -13.04
C GLN A 612 -2.30 15.78 -12.16
N LEU A 613 -1.35 16.54 -12.72
CA LEU A 613 -0.22 17.06 -11.94
C LEU A 613 -0.70 18.13 -10.94
N ALA A 614 -1.57 19.05 -11.39
CA ALA A 614 -2.12 20.08 -10.53
C ALA A 614 -2.92 19.50 -9.35
N LYS A 615 -3.80 18.52 -9.59
CA LYS A 615 -4.55 17.81 -8.54
C LYS A 615 -3.63 17.19 -7.50
N LEU A 616 -2.52 16.59 -7.94
CA LEU A 616 -1.53 16.00 -7.06
C LEU A 616 -0.85 17.06 -6.18
N VAL A 617 -0.43 18.19 -6.76
CA VAL A 617 0.20 19.30 -6.01
C VAL A 617 -0.78 19.90 -5.01
N HIS A 618 -2.00 20.22 -5.45
CA HIS A 618 -3.06 20.78 -4.62
C HIS A 618 -3.39 19.87 -3.43
N GLN A 619 -3.57 18.57 -3.68
CA GLN A 619 -3.84 17.59 -2.62
C GLN A 619 -2.73 17.57 -1.56
N GLN A 620 -1.47 17.68 -1.99
CA GLN A 620 -0.32 17.60 -1.07
C GLN A 620 -0.15 18.88 -0.25
N LEU A 621 -0.41 20.04 -0.85
CA LEU A 621 -0.50 21.30 -0.11
C LEU A 621 -1.65 21.26 0.90
N GLY A 622 -2.81 20.73 0.51
CA GLY A 622 -3.95 20.56 1.40
C GLY A 622 -3.64 19.67 2.61
N PHE A 623 -2.88 18.58 2.43
CA PHE A 623 -2.42 17.78 3.57
C PHE A 623 -1.39 18.50 4.43
N LYS A 624 -0.43 19.20 3.81
CA LYS A 624 0.62 19.93 4.52
C LYS A 624 0.06 20.97 5.49
N TYR A 625 -0.96 21.71 5.05
CA TYR A 625 -1.57 22.78 5.84
C TYR A 625 -2.80 22.34 6.63
N ASN A 626 -3.03 21.02 6.78
CA ASN A 626 -4.17 20.44 7.50
C ASN A 626 -5.55 20.93 6.98
N LEU A 627 -5.65 21.20 5.68
CA LEU A 627 -6.88 21.63 5.01
C LEU A 627 -7.68 20.45 4.42
N LEU A 628 -7.06 19.28 4.32
CA LEU A 628 -7.69 18.06 3.81
C LEU A 628 -7.55 16.92 4.84
N PRO A 629 -8.61 16.11 5.05
CA PRO A 629 -8.55 14.98 5.97
C PRO A 629 -7.71 13.84 5.38
N LYS A 630 -7.10 13.02 6.25
CA LYS A 630 -6.32 11.84 5.85
C LYS A 630 -7.13 10.80 5.05
N THR A 631 -8.46 10.86 5.12
CA THR A 631 -9.41 10.01 4.37
C THR A 631 -9.59 10.43 2.91
N THR A 632 -8.96 11.53 2.48
CA THR A 632 -9.08 12.04 1.10
C THR A 632 -8.67 10.98 0.08
N PRO A 633 -9.45 10.79 -1.00
CA PRO A 633 -9.14 9.79 -2.01
C PRO A 633 -7.83 10.10 -2.76
N PRO A 634 -7.21 9.11 -3.41
CA PRO A 634 -6.00 9.34 -4.21
C PRO A 634 -6.18 10.39 -5.31
N TYR A 635 -5.11 11.09 -5.69
CA TYR A 635 -5.12 12.22 -6.65
C TYR A 635 -5.93 11.99 -7.94
N TYR A 636 -5.95 10.77 -8.47
CA TYR A 636 -6.65 10.43 -9.71
C TYR A 636 -8.18 10.33 -9.56
N LYS A 637 -8.70 10.26 -8.33
CA LYS A 637 -10.12 10.37 -7.97
C LYS A 637 -10.43 11.67 -7.21
N TYR A 638 -9.41 12.48 -6.95
CA TYR A 638 -9.54 13.69 -6.18
C TYR A 638 -10.08 14.83 -7.06
N GLU A 639 -11.00 15.60 -6.49
CA GLU A 639 -11.53 16.81 -7.08
C GLU A 639 -11.18 18.00 -6.17
N PRO A 640 -10.31 18.91 -6.63
CA PRO A 640 -9.95 20.10 -5.89
C PRO A 640 -11.18 20.99 -5.66
N LYS A 641 -11.35 21.47 -4.43
CA LYS A 641 -12.28 22.56 -4.13
C LYS A 641 -11.66 23.87 -4.59
N ALA A 642 -12.48 24.80 -5.08
CA ALA A 642 -12.02 26.12 -5.53
C ALA A 642 -11.27 26.91 -4.44
N VAL A 643 -11.68 26.72 -3.18
CA VAL A 643 -11.03 27.31 -2.00
C VAL A 643 -10.91 26.25 -0.92
N LEU A 644 -9.72 26.15 -0.33
CA LEU A 644 -9.48 25.49 0.94
C LEU A 644 -8.93 26.51 1.93
N GLU A 645 -9.56 26.64 3.09
CA GLU A 645 -9.24 27.71 4.03
C GLU A 645 -9.28 27.23 5.47
N ASN A 646 -8.36 27.75 6.29
CA ASN A 646 -8.40 27.71 7.74
C ASN A 646 -7.89 29.05 8.31
N ASN A 647 -7.66 29.11 9.63
CA ASN A 647 -7.22 30.34 10.29
C ASN A 647 -5.81 30.79 9.87
N THR A 648 -5.01 29.91 9.28
CA THR A 648 -3.59 30.15 8.99
C THR A 648 -3.28 30.26 7.50
N HIS A 649 -3.98 29.50 6.65
CA HIS A 649 -3.69 29.37 5.23
C HIS A 649 -4.96 29.37 4.38
N VAL A 650 -4.84 29.88 3.15
CA VAL A 650 -5.83 29.71 2.07
C VAL A 650 -5.14 29.10 0.85
N ILE A 651 -5.78 28.14 0.20
CA ILE A 651 -5.39 27.63 -1.11
C ILE A 651 -6.52 27.92 -2.09
N TYR A 652 -6.21 28.66 -3.14
CA TYR A 652 -7.08 28.86 -4.29
C TYR A 652 -6.71 27.89 -5.40
N TRP A 653 -7.73 27.29 -6.02
CA TRP A 653 -7.60 26.43 -7.19
C TRP A 653 -8.31 27.05 -8.39
N ASP A 654 -7.58 27.27 -9.48
CA ASP A 654 -8.10 27.76 -10.77
C ASP A 654 -9.08 28.95 -10.63
N ARG A 655 -8.74 29.88 -9.73
CA ARG A 655 -9.58 31.03 -9.38
C ARG A 655 -8.96 32.31 -9.92
N LEU A 656 -9.81 33.18 -10.48
CA LEU A 656 -9.41 34.51 -10.91
C LEU A 656 -9.09 35.38 -9.69
N VAL A 657 -7.93 36.02 -9.73
CA VAL A 657 -7.49 37.02 -8.75
C VAL A 657 -7.90 38.39 -9.26
N ASN A 658 -8.81 39.05 -8.54
CA ASN A 658 -9.24 40.40 -8.89
C ASN A 658 -8.08 41.38 -8.62
N THR A 659 -7.79 42.22 -9.61
CA THR A 659 -6.76 43.26 -9.55
C THR A 659 -7.35 44.62 -9.90
N ASP A 660 -6.86 45.69 -9.27
CA ASP A 660 -7.34 47.07 -9.51
C ASP A 660 -6.94 47.59 -10.89
N THR A 661 -5.85 47.04 -11.44
CA THR A 661 -5.40 47.30 -12.81
C THR A 661 -5.64 46.08 -13.70
N THR A 662 -5.74 46.30 -15.01
CA THR A 662 -5.89 45.20 -15.97
C THR A 662 -4.58 44.45 -16.11
N VAL A 663 -4.53 43.22 -15.58
CA VAL A 663 -3.41 42.29 -15.75
C VAL A 663 -3.79 41.23 -16.78
N ALA A 664 -2.94 41.01 -17.79
CA ALA A 664 -3.21 40.06 -18.87
C ALA A 664 -3.40 38.61 -18.39
N TYR A 665 -2.73 38.24 -17.28
CA TYR A 665 -2.78 36.90 -16.70
C TYR A 665 -3.05 36.94 -15.20
N ASN A 666 -4.32 36.76 -14.83
CA ASN A 666 -4.80 36.86 -13.43
C ASN A 666 -5.46 35.57 -12.90
N ARG A 667 -5.34 34.44 -13.63
CA ARG A 667 -5.87 33.14 -13.24
C ARG A 667 -4.77 32.07 -13.19
N PRO A 668 -3.97 32.03 -12.11
CA PRO A 668 -2.98 30.98 -11.88
C PRO A 668 -3.63 29.64 -11.50
N ASP A 669 -2.91 28.53 -11.71
CA ASP A 669 -3.44 27.19 -11.40
C ASP A 669 -3.71 27.00 -9.90
N ILE A 670 -2.75 27.41 -9.06
CA ILE A 670 -2.86 27.33 -7.61
C ILE A 670 -2.24 28.58 -6.98
N VAL A 671 -2.91 29.16 -5.98
CA VAL A 671 -2.34 30.19 -5.11
C VAL A 671 -2.39 29.71 -3.67
N VAL A 672 -1.29 29.79 -2.95
CA VAL A 672 -1.23 29.52 -1.51
C VAL A 672 -0.97 30.84 -0.78
N LEU A 673 -1.86 31.21 0.13
CA LEU A 673 -1.74 32.38 0.98
C LEU A 673 -1.48 31.93 2.42
N ASP A 674 -0.41 32.44 3.01
CA ASP A 674 -0.10 32.36 4.44
C ASP A 674 -0.57 33.65 5.11
N LYS A 675 -1.64 33.55 5.91
CA LYS A 675 -2.28 34.69 6.58
C LYS A 675 -1.42 35.26 7.71
N ILE A 676 -0.61 34.42 8.35
CA ILE A 676 0.19 34.80 9.52
C ILE A 676 1.40 35.62 9.05
N ASN A 677 2.16 35.07 8.12
CA ASN A 677 3.39 35.71 7.63
C ASN A 677 3.12 36.75 6.53
N LYS A 678 1.85 36.89 6.12
CA LYS A 678 1.40 37.71 4.99
C LYS A 678 2.21 37.42 3.73
N LYS A 679 2.31 36.14 3.34
CA LYS A 679 3.04 35.70 2.14
C LYS A 679 2.11 34.97 1.18
N ALA A 680 2.32 35.14 -0.12
CA ALA A 680 1.63 34.33 -1.12
C ALA A 680 2.61 33.62 -2.07
N ILE A 681 2.17 32.46 -2.57
CA ILE A 681 2.89 31.67 -3.55
C ILE A 681 1.95 31.39 -4.72
N ILE A 682 2.33 31.86 -5.90
CA ILE A 682 1.68 31.54 -7.18
C ILE A 682 2.37 30.30 -7.72
N ILE A 683 1.61 29.23 -7.94
CA ILE A 683 2.13 27.98 -8.49
C ILE A 683 1.46 27.76 -9.84
N ASP A 684 2.29 27.70 -10.89
CA ASP A 684 1.81 27.47 -12.24
C ASP A 684 2.46 26.23 -12.83
N ILE A 685 1.66 25.39 -13.46
CA ILE A 685 2.03 24.05 -13.88
C ILE A 685 2.10 24.02 -15.41
N ALA A 686 3.03 23.22 -15.93
CA ALA A 686 3.12 23.00 -17.36
C ALA A 686 3.70 21.62 -17.68
N VAL A 687 3.22 21.03 -18.79
CA VAL A 687 3.70 19.74 -19.28
C VAL A 687 4.11 19.81 -20.75
N PRO A 688 5.25 20.45 -21.08
CA PRO A 688 5.70 20.67 -22.45
C PRO A 688 6.52 19.49 -23.02
N LEU A 689 6.95 19.60 -24.28
CA LEU A 689 7.98 18.72 -24.85
C LEU A 689 9.33 18.92 -24.14
N THR A 690 10.17 17.88 -24.12
CA THR A 690 11.45 17.87 -23.39
C THR A 690 12.37 19.05 -23.73
N HIS A 691 12.46 19.45 -25.00
CA HIS A 691 13.29 20.58 -25.43
C HIS A 691 12.71 21.96 -25.05
N ASN A 692 11.41 22.04 -24.74
CA ASN A 692 10.72 23.29 -24.38
C ASN A 692 10.61 23.50 -22.86
N VAL A 693 11.09 22.56 -22.04
CA VAL A 693 10.93 22.65 -20.58
C VAL A 693 11.53 23.95 -20.03
N ARG A 694 12.73 24.32 -20.48
CA ARG A 694 13.42 25.54 -20.00
C ARG A 694 12.70 26.83 -20.41
N SER A 695 12.34 26.96 -21.69
CA SER A 695 11.64 28.17 -22.17
C SER A 695 10.32 28.33 -21.44
N THR A 696 9.60 27.23 -21.23
CA THR A 696 8.34 27.21 -20.47
C THR A 696 8.55 27.64 -19.01
N GLU A 697 9.59 27.15 -18.32
CA GLU A 697 9.90 27.59 -16.93
C GLU A 697 10.09 29.11 -16.85
N VAL A 698 10.85 29.71 -17.77
CA VAL A 698 11.13 31.16 -17.77
C VAL A 698 9.89 31.97 -18.15
N GLU A 699 9.17 31.54 -19.19
CA GLU A 699 7.93 32.17 -19.64
C GLU A 699 6.90 32.24 -18.51
N LYS A 700 6.75 31.15 -17.74
CA LYS A 700 5.78 31.04 -16.65
C LYS A 700 6.10 31.98 -15.48
N VAL A 701 7.37 32.20 -15.17
CA VAL A 701 7.76 33.20 -14.15
C VAL A 701 7.39 34.60 -14.61
N ARG A 702 7.78 34.97 -15.84
CA ARG A 702 7.49 36.28 -16.43
C ARG A 702 6.00 36.54 -16.56
N LYS A 703 5.23 35.52 -16.93
CA LYS A 703 3.77 35.59 -17.15
C LYS A 703 3.01 36.13 -15.93
N TYR A 704 3.45 35.83 -14.71
CA TYR A 704 2.78 36.25 -13.47
C TYR A 704 3.56 37.30 -12.68
N GLU A 705 4.55 37.96 -13.29
CA GLU A 705 5.33 39.00 -12.63
C GLU A 705 4.43 40.18 -12.23
N ASP A 706 3.65 40.71 -13.17
CA ASP A 706 2.68 41.79 -12.92
C ASP A 706 1.63 41.40 -11.89
N LEU A 707 1.10 40.18 -11.98
CA LEU A 707 0.13 39.66 -11.01
C LEU A 707 0.73 39.60 -9.60
N SER A 708 1.99 39.17 -9.47
CA SER A 708 2.65 39.07 -8.17
C SER A 708 2.81 40.44 -7.49
N ILE A 709 3.09 41.49 -8.27
CA ILE A 709 3.20 42.87 -7.79
C ILE A 709 1.83 43.38 -7.33
N GLN A 710 0.80 43.19 -8.16
CA GLN A 710 -0.57 43.61 -7.84
C GLN A 710 -1.11 42.87 -6.60
N MET A 711 -0.95 41.55 -6.53
CA MET A 711 -1.34 40.76 -5.35
C MET A 711 -0.65 41.24 -4.07
N LYS A 712 0.63 41.62 -4.16
CA LYS A 712 1.38 42.13 -3.01
C LYS A 712 0.76 43.42 -2.47
N GLN A 713 0.37 44.32 -3.37
CA GLN A 713 -0.24 45.61 -3.03
C GLN A 713 -1.66 45.43 -2.48
N ILE A 714 -2.53 44.75 -3.22
CA ILE A 714 -3.98 44.63 -2.92
C ILE A 714 -4.22 43.81 -1.65
N TRP A 715 -3.47 42.73 -1.45
CA TRP A 715 -3.62 41.87 -0.27
C TRP A 715 -2.69 42.28 0.88
N HIS A 716 -2.00 43.42 0.76
CA HIS A 716 -1.06 43.95 1.75
C HIS A 716 -0.05 42.90 2.25
N LEU A 717 0.58 42.18 1.32
CA LEU A 717 1.49 41.09 1.61
C LEU A 717 2.94 41.56 1.73
N ASN A 718 3.71 40.88 2.55
CA ASN A 718 5.15 41.08 2.68
C ASN A 718 5.89 40.57 1.44
N GLU A 719 5.46 39.43 0.91
CA GLU A 719 6.17 38.71 -0.17
C GLU A 719 5.18 37.92 -1.03
N VAL A 720 5.35 37.98 -2.36
CA VAL A 720 4.65 37.12 -3.31
C VAL A 720 5.71 36.45 -4.21
N THR A 721 5.65 35.13 -4.33
CA THR A 721 6.63 34.37 -5.12
C THR A 721 5.95 33.50 -6.17
N THR A 722 6.50 33.48 -7.40
CA THR A 722 6.01 32.62 -8.47
C THR A 722 6.90 31.39 -8.61
N ILE A 723 6.31 30.20 -8.48
CA ILE A 723 7.00 28.90 -8.52
C ILE A 723 6.43 28.06 -9.68
N PRO A 724 7.14 27.99 -10.83
CA PRO A 724 6.71 27.14 -11.93
C PRO A 724 7.03 25.67 -11.65
N LEU A 725 6.06 24.77 -11.85
CA LEU A 725 6.23 23.33 -11.77
C LEU A 725 6.09 22.71 -13.17
N VAL A 726 7.23 22.61 -13.87
CA VAL A 726 7.28 22.14 -15.26
C VAL A 726 7.89 20.75 -15.34
N MET A 727 7.21 19.83 -16.04
CA MET A 727 7.71 18.47 -16.28
C MET A 727 7.45 18.05 -17.73
N SER A 728 8.41 17.37 -18.38
CA SER A 728 8.21 16.91 -19.76
C SER A 728 7.10 15.86 -19.88
N VAL A 729 6.40 15.86 -21.02
CA VAL A 729 5.45 14.79 -21.42
C VAL A 729 6.07 13.39 -21.45
N GLU A 730 7.39 13.29 -21.64
CA GLU A 730 8.16 12.04 -21.67
C GLU A 730 8.63 11.61 -20.26
N GLY A 731 8.34 12.41 -19.22
CA GLY A 731 8.75 12.18 -17.83
C GLY A 731 10.15 12.67 -17.50
N VAL A 732 10.76 13.47 -18.38
CA VAL A 732 12.07 14.13 -18.12
C VAL A 732 11.87 15.30 -17.17
N VAL A 733 12.80 15.43 -16.21
CA VAL A 733 12.71 16.42 -15.14
C VAL A 733 14.00 17.23 -15.00
N THR A 734 13.86 18.54 -14.82
CA THR A 734 14.97 19.46 -14.59
C THR A 734 15.41 19.47 -13.14
N LYS A 735 16.63 19.95 -12.88
CA LYS A 735 17.10 20.23 -11.52
C LYS A 735 16.23 21.28 -10.82
N ASN A 736 15.63 22.19 -11.57
CA ASN A 736 14.75 23.25 -11.06
C ASN A 736 13.45 22.71 -10.47
N PHE A 737 12.82 21.71 -11.11
CA PHE A 737 11.59 21.12 -10.59
C PHE A 737 11.75 20.62 -9.15
N LYS A 738 12.87 19.95 -8.83
CA LYS A 738 13.15 19.47 -7.47
C LYS A 738 13.35 20.64 -6.49
N ARG A 739 14.13 21.66 -6.87
CA ARG A 739 14.33 22.88 -6.08
C ARG A 739 13.01 23.60 -5.80
N ASN A 740 12.11 23.64 -6.78
CA ASN A 740 10.80 24.27 -6.65
C ASN A 740 9.89 23.49 -5.70
N LEU A 741 9.92 22.15 -5.72
CA LEU A 741 9.23 21.34 -4.71
C LEU A 741 9.81 21.54 -3.29
N GLU A 742 11.13 21.68 -3.18
CA GLU A 742 11.81 21.98 -1.91
C GLU A 742 11.39 23.35 -1.37
N LYS A 743 11.30 24.39 -2.21
CA LYS A 743 10.75 25.72 -1.82
C LYS A 743 9.32 25.64 -1.30
N LEU A 744 8.51 24.76 -1.87
CA LEU A 744 7.14 24.51 -1.41
C LEU A 744 7.09 23.67 -0.12
N ASN A 745 8.23 23.21 0.42
CA ASN A 745 8.33 22.30 1.57
C ASN A 745 7.42 21.08 1.44
N ILE A 746 7.35 20.49 0.24
CA ILE A 746 6.56 19.28 0.00
C ILE A 746 7.49 18.07 -0.16
N THR A 747 7.10 16.93 0.43
CA THR A 747 7.96 15.73 0.50
C THR A 747 8.39 15.17 -0.86
N SER A 748 9.56 14.54 -0.89
CA SER A 748 10.20 13.98 -2.08
C SER A 748 9.42 12.86 -2.79
N ASN A 749 8.43 12.25 -2.13
CA ASN A 749 7.63 11.16 -2.69
C ASN A 749 6.67 11.61 -3.80
N ILE A 750 6.32 12.89 -3.87
CA ILE A 750 5.44 13.47 -4.90
C ILE A 750 6.06 13.37 -6.28
N PHE A 751 7.38 13.54 -6.35
CA PHE A 751 8.11 13.45 -7.60
C PHE A 751 7.77 12.17 -8.39
N ASN A 752 7.78 11.02 -7.70
CA ASN A 752 7.48 9.73 -8.32
C ASN A 752 6.02 9.63 -8.78
N ALA A 753 5.09 10.18 -7.99
CA ALA A 753 3.67 10.19 -8.32
C ALA A 753 3.39 11.12 -9.52
N ALA A 754 4.00 12.31 -9.56
CA ALA A 754 3.91 13.27 -10.65
C ALA A 754 4.41 12.68 -11.97
N GLN A 755 5.63 12.13 -11.95
CA GLN A 755 6.23 11.47 -13.11
C GLN A 755 5.36 10.31 -13.60
N LYS A 756 4.85 9.48 -12.69
CA LYS A 756 3.93 8.38 -13.02
C LYS A 756 2.63 8.89 -13.66
N ALA A 757 2.01 9.93 -13.09
CA ALA A 757 0.75 10.50 -13.57
C ALA A 757 0.90 11.00 -15.02
N ILE A 758 1.95 11.77 -15.29
CA ILE A 758 2.22 12.34 -16.62
C ILE A 758 2.48 11.23 -17.64
N ILE A 759 3.37 10.27 -17.32
CA ILE A 759 3.69 9.17 -18.23
C ILE A 759 2.45 8.33 -18.57
N LEU A 760 1.60 8.05 -17.58
CA LEU A 760 0.35 7.32 -17.79
C LEU A 760 -0.61 8.09 -18.68
N GLN A 761 -0.77 9.40 -18.46
CA GLN A 761 -1.67 10.20 -19.26
C GLN A 761 -1.15 10.37 -20.70
N THR A 762 0.16 10.58 -20.90
CA THR A 762 0.77 10.58 -22.24
C THR A 762 0.51 9.26 -22.95
N CYS A 763 0.62 8.11 -22.27
CA CYS A 763 0.25 6.81 -22.84
C CYS A 763 -1.23 6.75 -23.22
N HIS A 764 -2.12 7.25 -22.38
CA HIS A 764 -3.56 7.26 -22.65
C HIS A 764 -3.88 8.09 -23.90
N ILE A 765 -3.28 9.28 -24.02
CA ILE A 765 -3.45 10.17 -25.18
C ILE A 765 -3.00 9.47 -26.46
N VAL A 766 -1.78 8.91 -26.47
CA VAL A 766 -1.24 8.24 -27.67
C VAL A 766 -2.04 7.00 -28.02
N ARG A 767 -2.50 6.21 -27.03
CA ARG A 767 -3.37 5.05 -27.29
C ARG A 767 -4.72 5.46 -27.89
N LYS A 768 -5.36 6.49 -27.34
CA LYS A 768 -6.65 6.99 -27.84
C LYS A 768 -6.52 7.59 -29.23
N PHE A 769 -5.37 8.20 -29.54
CA PHE A 769 -5.11 8.78 -30.85
C PHE A 769 -4.88 7.71 -31.93
N LEU A 770 -4.16 6.64 -31.61
CA LEU A 770 -3.78 5.57 -32.55
C LEU A 770 -4.79 4.41 -32.61
N SER A 771 -5.75 4.37 -31.70
CA SER A 771 -6.91 3.48 -31.76
C SER A 771 -7.94 4.03 -32.74
#